data_AF-A0A0M3K5F7-F1
#
_entry.id   AF-A0A0M3K5F7-F1
#
_cell.length_a   1.000
_cell.length_b   1.000
_cell.length_c   1.000
_cell.angle_alpha   90.00
_cell.angle_beta   90.00
_cell.angle_gamma   90.00
#
_symmetry.space_group_name_H-M   'P 1'
#
loop_
_entity.id
_entity.type
_entity.pdbx_description
1 polymer ?
#
loop_
_entity_poly.entity_id
_entity_poly.type
_entity_poly.pdbx_seq_one_letter_code
_entity_poly.pdbx_strand_id
1 'polypeptide(L)'
;MSCTNFSRIGSLSSLAVSHRLLSQIGYNVRDPIYLSEQRVLQVFIRGKPVSLTVPNSVGSVNPLREIDAPKEAPQLDWVNGYRGRDSRSNLHQLPTGELIYFTGAVVVLHNPDDQSQRHYLQHTSEVKCIAIHPNKLYVATGQTSRHSPEKKILNEHRSPICSPDELTNVLGAEQTQAHIRIWDSITLHTLRVLGTNDASFEKGISCVSFSRFDGGTLLAAVDDSYEHTLSVWEWHKSKRLTETKSANDQVFACEFHPQLKNLIIAAGKGHFNFWFFDGSTLSKKPALFDGRDKPKHVLSICFADNGYVISGDSNGTIAAWDPKIVKVVNQAFRVHEGGVWALCLLNNGHIVSGGKDGILAEWSVPDLIKMHSYSSLPDDAGIIRTIAPAAGSALLVGTTRNAILRGNMNTGFEYILQGHAEELWALCAHPLLAQFLTGSIDGTLRLWDSLSKSIVWSMQVQDGISCVDFHPSGNCFAVGTPIGSWIVYDTTNREALNTIAEPSKAISTLRFSPDGKSIAVATKESHFYLYAISENFEYYIKSAEFSGFTPYITTMDWSTDSVLIRTNTSEFEQHIWNTTTGALAETSLIRAAEWSTSRCMVSFENGCITQTLPGIMAIERSPDSASVAVAIDNGAIRFYQYPTTTVTAMYGEIFGHSPFIANIAFLPSRLISIGAKDSAIFHWRL
;
A
#
# COMPACT_ATOMS: atom_id res chain seq x y z
N MET A 1 2.28 37.41 13.93
CA MET A 1 2.51 36.52 15.10
C MET A 1 3.75 35.69 14.80
N SER A 2 4.68 35.60 15.75
CA SER A 2 6.00 34.98 15.60
C SER A 2 5.94 33.47 15.30
N CYS A 3 6.80 32.99 14.40
CA CYS A 3 6.91 31.62 13.87
C CYS A 3 7.36 30.53 14.88
N THR A 4 7.06 30.66 16.18
CA THR A 4 7.61 29.76 17.22
C THR A 4 6.66 28.69 17.75
N ASN A 5 5.40 28.61 17.28
CA ASN A 5 4.41 27.66 17.81
C ASN A 5 4.04 26.48 16.88
N PHE A 6 4.70 26.32 15.73
CA PHE A 6 4.40 25.22 14.80
C PHE A 6 4.81 23.82 15.29
N SER A 7 5.63 23.71 16.34
CA SER A 7 5.98 22.42 16.95
C SER A 7 4.83 21.78 17.75
N ARG A 8 3.71 22.47 17.93
CA ARG A 8 2.55 22.03 18.73
C ARG A 8 1.35 21.52 17.89
N ILE A 9 1.45 21.47 16.56
CA ILE A 9 0.30 21.22 15.64
C ILE A 9 0.34 19.81 15.02
N GLY A 10 1.30 18.97 15.43
CA GLY A 10 1.69 17.77 14.69
C GLY A 10 2.85 18.09 13.74
N SER A 11 3.36 17.08 13.03
CA SER A 11 4.48 17.28 12.09
C SER A 11 4.14 18.34 11.03
N LEU A 12 5.11 19.19 10.68
CA LEU A 12 5.03 20.09 9.49
C LEU A 12 4.79 19.31 8.18
N SER A 13 4.94 17.98 8.22
CA SER A 13 4.66 17.03 7.12
C SER A 13 3.27 16.40 7.18
N SER A 14 2.36 16.89 8.04
CA SER A 14 1.00 16.34 8.13
C SER A 14 0.23 16.66 6.85
N LEU A 15 -0.26 15.60 6.18
CA LEU A 15 -1.01 15.69 4.92
C LEU A 15 -2.50 16.05 5.12
N ALA A 16 -3.00 16.01 6.35
CA ALA A 16 -4.40 16.35 6.67
C ALA A 16 -4.49 17.52 7.67
N VAL A 17 -5.40 18.45 7.37
CA VAL A 17 -5.62 19.70 8.12
C VAL A 17 -6.31 19.41 9.45
N SER A 18 -5.89 20.07 10.54
CA SER A 18 -6.55 19.97 11.85
C SER A 18 -7.64 21.02 12.01
N HIS A 19 -8.64 20.73 12.85
CA HIS A 19 -9.72 21.67 13.21
C HIS A 19 -9.19 23.02 13.74
N ARG A 20 -8.09 22.98 14.52
CA ARG A 20 -7.43 24.19 15.04
C ARG A 20 -6.83 25.03 13.91
N LEU A 21 -6.23 24.40 12.90
CA LEU A 21 -5.69 25.10 11.72
C LEU A 21 -6.82 25.75 10.89
N LEU A 22 -7.95 25.07 10.72
CA LEU A 22 -9.12 25.64 10.02
C LEU A 22 -9.69 26.87 10.73
N SER A 23 -9.84 26.80 12.06
CA SER A 23 -10.33 27.93 12.86
C SER A 23 -9.40 29.15 12.78
N GLN A 24 -8.07 28.93 12.74
CA GLN A 24 -7.08 30.00 12.64
C GLN A 24 -7.05 30.67 11.26
N ILE A 25 -7.44 29.96 10.20
CA ILE A 25 -7.49 30.47 8.82
C ILE A 25 -8.86 31.14 8.53
N GLY A 26 -9.76 31.24 9.52
CA GLY A 26 -11.03 31.96 9.41
C GLY A 26 -12.18 31.14 8.82
N TYR A 27 -12.05 29.80 8.77
CA TYR A 27 -13.18 28.93 8.45
C TYR A 27 -14.11 28.79 9.66
N ASN A 28 -15.41 29.01 9.44
CA ASN A 28 -16.47 28.76 10.43
C ASN A 28 -16.68 27.25 10.60
N VAL A 29 -15.83 26.60 11.40
CA VAL A 29 -16.05 25.24 11.87
C VAL A 29 -16.85 25.33 13.17
N ARG A 30 -17.99 24.61 13.23
CA ARG A 30 -18.83 24.60 14.44
C ARG A 30 -18.17 23.76 15.52
N ASP A 31 -17.88 24.37 16.66
CA ASP A 31 -17.34 23.65 17.81
C ASP A 31 -18.36 22.63 18.36
N PRO A 32 -17.89 21.46 18.83
CA PRO A 32 -18.74 20.51 19.54
C PRO A 32 -19.29 21.12 20.84
N ILE A 33 -20.49 20.71 21.23
CA ILE A 33 -21.21 21.27 22.38
C ILE A 33 -21.56 20.14 23.35
N TYR A 34 -21.19 20.30 24.63
CA TYR A 34 -21.67 19.41 25.67
C TYR A 34 -22.97 19.95 26.29
N LEU A 35 -24.07 19.26 26.04
CA LEU A 35 -25.40 19.56 26.59
C LEU A 35 -25.54 18.84 27.94
N SER A 36 -25.14 19.52 29.02
CA SER A 36 -25.05 18.94 30.37
C SER A 36 -26.39 18.41 30.88
N GLU A 37 -27.49 19.15 30.67
CA GLU A 37 -28.84 18.74 31.09
C GLU A 37 -29.29 17.42 30.44
N GLN A 38 -28.93 17.22 29.18
CA GLN A 38 -29.28 16.01 28.42
C GLN A 38 -28.21 14.91 28.54
N ARG A 39 -27.04 15.23 29.11
CA ARG A 39 -25.80 14.43 29.08
C ARG A 39 -25.50 13.92 27.66
N VAL A 40 -25.48 14.85 26.71
CA VAL A 40 -25.20 14.59 25.29
C VAL A 40 -24.00 15.43 24.85
N LEU A 41 -23.05 14.81 24.16
CA LEU A 41 -22.03 15.50 23.38
C LEU A 41 -22.54 15.64 21.94
N GLN A 42 -22.81 16.87 21.51
CA GLN A 42 -23.19 17.18 20.15
C GLN A 42 -21.94 17.49 19.33
N VAL A 43 -21.67 16.68 18.30
CA VAL A 43 -20.59 16.87 17.32
C VAL A 43 -21.18 17.19 15.95
N PHE A 44 -20.38 17.74 15.05
CA PHE A 44 -20.80 18.11 13.69
C PHE A 44 -20.06 17.26 12.66
N ILE A 45 -20.70 16.21 12.16
CA ILE A 45 -20.11 15.32 11.14
C ILE A 45 -20.63 15.76 9.77
N ARG A 46 -19.72 16.14 8.86
CA ARG A 46 -20.07 16.68 7.53
C ARG A 46 -21.11 17.83 7.61
N GLY A 47 -21.00 18.67 8.64
CA GLY A 47 -21.90 19.79 8.90
C GLY A 47 -23.25 19.43 9.55
N LYS A 48 -23.58 18.14 9.68
CA LYS A 48 -24.82 17.69 10.36
C LYS A 48 -24.56 17.49 11.86
N PRO A 49 -25.46 17.95 12.75
CA PRO A 49 -25.34 17.68 14.18
C PRO A 49 -25.62 16.21 14.47
N VAL A 50 -24.75 15.58 15.24
CA VAL A 50 -24.89 14.20 15.74
C VAL A 50 -24.81 14.23 17.26
N SER A 51 -25.83 13.69 17.91
CA SER A 51 -25.96 13.65 19.37
C SER A 51 -25.42 12.33 19.93
N LEU A 52 -24.32 12.40 20.67
CA LEU A 52 -23.66 11.24 21.26
C LEU A 52 -23.94 11.22 22.77
N THR A 53 -24.54 10.13 23.25
CA THR A 53 -24.88 9.98 24.67
C THR A 53 -23.61 9.83 25.51
N VAL A 54 -23.48 10.61 26.58
CA VAL A 54 -22.31 10.54 27.48
C VAL A 54 -22.49 9.42 28.51
N PRO A 55 -21.52 8.48 28.64
CA PRO A 55 -21.58 7.39 29.61
C PRO A 55 -21.66 7.86 31.07
N ASN A 56 -22.22 7.02 31.94
CA ASN A 56 -22.35 7.31 33.37
C ASN A 56 -20.99 7.42 34.07
N SER A 57 -19.98 6.68 33.59
CA SER A 57 -18.60 6.74 34.07
C SER A 57 -17.93 8.11 33.84
N VAL A 58 -18.47 8.95 32.96
CA VAL A 58 -17.92 10.27 32.62
C VAL A 58 -18.73 11.38 33.28
N GLY A 59 -18.15 12.06 34.26
CA GLY A 59 -18.83 13.14 35.01
C GLY A 59 -19.21 14.35 34.14
N SER A 60 -18.22 15.00 33.51
CA SER A 60 -18.42 16.14 32.61
C SER A 60 -17.45 16.09 31.44
N VAL A 61 -17.83 16.70 30.32
CA VAL A 61 -17.03 16.73 29.09
C VAL A 61 -16.74 18.18 28.72
N ASN A 62 -15.47 18.52 28.58
CA ASN A 62 -15.04 19.74 27.92
C ASN A 62 -14.49 19.37 26.53
N PRO A 63 -15.26 19.59 25.45
CA PRO A 63 -14.87 19.13 24.12
C PRO A 63 -13.84 20.05 23.45
N LEU A 64 -13.41 21.11 24.13
CA LEU A 64 -12.35 22.04 23.70
C LEU A 64 -11.11 21.99 24.61
N ARG A 65 -11.03 21.01 25.52
CA ARG A 65 -9.84 20.83 26.37
C ARG A 65 -8.66 20.34 25.53
N GLU A 66 -7.48 20.88 25.78
CA GLU A 66 -6.27 20.37 25.13
C GLU A 66 -5.91 18.99 25.72
N ILE A 67 -5.62 18.03 24.83
CA ILE A 67 -5.10 16.70 25.16
C ILE A 67 -3.82 16.51 24.36
N ASP A 68 -2.73 16.12 25.04
CA ASP A 68 -1.46 15.85 24.39
C ASP A 68 -1.49 14.56 23.55
N ALA A 69 -0.56 14.44 22.61
CA ALA A 69 -0.38 13.21 21.85
C ALA A 69 0.04 12.05 22.78
N PRO A 70 -0.21 10.79 22.39
CA PRO A 70 0.41 9.63 23.05
C PRO A 70 1.94 9.79 23.09
N LYS A 71 2.57 9.38 24.20
CA LYS A 71 4.01 9.59 24.44
C LYS A 71 4.91 8.77 23.51
N GLU A 72 4.44 7.60 23.09
CA GLU A 72 5.19 6.67 22.24
C GLU A 72 4.51 6.62 20.87
N ALA A 73 5.31 6.77 19.81
CA ALA A 73 4.87 6.65 18.43
C ALA A 73 5.28 5.26 17.92
N PRO A 74 4.35 4.49 17.34
CA PRO A 74 4.70 3.17 16.83
C PRO A 74 5.77 3.24 15.75
N GLN A 75 6.67 2.27 15.76
CA GLN A 75 7.78 2.17 14.83
C GLN A 75 7.55 1.03 13.85
N LEU A 76 7.83 1.25 12.57
CA LEU A 76 7.74 0.19 11.58
C LEU A 76 8.77 -0.90 11.89
N ASP A 77 8.28 -2.12 12.11
CA ASP A 77 9.05 -3.31 12.46
C ASP A 77 9.22 -4.22 11.24
N TRP A 78 8.15 -4.40 10.46
CA TRP A 78 8.15 -5.29 9.31
C TRP A 78 7.14 -4.91 8.24
N VAL A 79 7.47 -5.21 6.99
CA VAL A 79 6.58 -5.07 5.84
C VAL A 79 6.49 -6.42 5.12
N ASN A 80 5.28 -6.96 5.07
CA ASN A 80 4.91 -8.08 4.21
C ASN A 80 4.29 -7.51 2.94
N GLY A 81 5.12 -7.25 1.92
CA GLY A 81 4.65 -6.76 0.63
C GLY A 81 5.80 -6.48 -0.33
N TYR A 82 5.57 -6.77 -1.61
CA TYR A 82 6.48 -6.46 -2.72
C TYR A 82 5.64 -5.98 -3.90
N ARG A 83 5.95 -4.82 -4.48
CA ARG A 83 5.19 -4.29 -5.61
C ARG A 83 5.62 -4.96 -6.92
N GLY A 84 5.17 -6.19 -7.17
CA GLY A 84 5.50 -6.95 -8.39
C GLY A 84 4.40 -6.92 -9.47
N ARG A 85 3.16 -6.61 -9.10
CA ARG A 85 2.03 -6.57 -10.03
C ARG A 85 2.17 -5.52 -11.14
N ASP A 86 2.51 -4.29 -10.77
CA ASP A 86 2.51 -3.13 -11.67
C ASP A 86 3.88 -2.43 -11.80
N SER A 87 4.88 -2.74 -10.97
CA SER A 87 6.25 -2.22 -11.11
C SER A 87 7.20 -3.19 -11.83
N ARG A 88 8.37 -2.69 -12.23
CA ARG A 88 9.43 -3.40 -12.97
C ARG A 88 10.78 -2.94 -12.45
N SER A 89 11.82 -3.75 -12.68
CA SER A 89 13.22 -3.42 -12.34
C SER A 89 13.38 -2.86 -10.93
N ASN A 90 12.72 -3.50 -9.96
CA ASN A 90 12.55 -2.99 -8.60
C ASN A 90 12.97 -3.98 -7.52
N LEU A 91 13.84 -4.92 -7.86
CA LEU A 91 14.41 -5.90 -6.96
C LEU A 91 15.90 -6.02 -7.22
N HIS A 92 16.72 -5.82 -6.20
CA HIS A 92 18.17 -5.99 -6.28
C HIS A 92 18.72 -6.61 -5.00
N GLN A 93 19.91 -7.19 -5.05
CA GLN A 93 20.69 -7.54 -3.86
C GLN A 93 21.87 -6.57 -3.69
N LEU A 94 22.03 -6.05 -2.48
CA LEU A 94 23.17 -5.22 -2.08
C LEU A 94 24.37 -6.09 -1.69
N PRO A 95 25.59 -5.55 -1.68
CA PRO A 95 26.78 -6.28 -1.23
C PRO A 95 26.70 -6.77 0.22
N THR A 96 25.84 -6.15 1.04
CA THR A 96 25.54 -6.57 2.42
C THR A 96 24.77 -7.88 2.49
N GLY A 97 24.25 -8.39 1.38
CA GLY A 97 23.34 -9.54 1.31
C GLY A 97 21.85 -9.14 1.35
N GLU A 98 21.55 -7.90 1.75
CA GLU A 98 20.19 -7.37 1.83
C GLU A 98 19.54 -7.27 0.45
N LEU A 99 18.30 -7.74 0.35
CA LEU A 99 17.43 -7.49 -0.79
C LEU A 99 16.82 -6.11 -0.65
N ILE A 100 16.86 -5.31 -1.72
CA ILE A 100 16.25 -4.00 -1.76
C ILE A 100 15.12 -3.97 -2.79
N TYR A 101 13.94 -3.57 -2.34
CA TYR A 101 12.71 -3.43 -3.13
C TYR A 101 11.79 -2.41 -2.46
N PHE A 102 10.61 -2.14 -3.03
CA PHE A 102 9.66 -1.20 -2.45
C PHE A 102 8.21 -1.69 -2.53
N THR A 103 7.40 -1.14 -1.63
CA THR A 103 5.93 -1.22 -1.64
C THR A 103 5.36 0.01 -0.94
N GLY A 104 4.18 0.47 -1.38
CA GLY A 104 3.63 1.74 -0.92
C GLY A 104 4.62 2.91 -1.10
N ALA A 105 4.82 3.69 -0.03
CA ALA A 105 5.80 4.77 0.06
C ALA A 105 7.12 4.32 0.75
N VAL A 106 7.36 3.02 0.93
CA VAL A 106 8.51 2.49 1.67
C VAL A 106 9.46 1.73 0.76
N VAL A 107 10.75 1.97 0.93
CA VAL A 107 11.80 1.09 0.40
C VAL A 107 12.25 0.15 1.52
N VAL A 108 12.19 -1.14 1.26
CA VAL A 108 12.51 -2.22 2.19
C VAL A 108 13.90 -2.74 1.86
N LEU A 109 14.76 -2.83 2.87
CA LEU A 109 16.02 -3.56 2.84
C LEU A 109 15.83 -4.80 3.73
N HIS A 110 15.68 -5.97 3.11
CA HIS A 110 15.37 -7.23 3.78
C HIS A 110 16.59 -8.14 3.76
N ASN A 111 17.07 -8.54 4.93
CA ASN A 111 18.06 -9.61 5.05
C ASN A 111 17.31 -10.95 5.30
N PRO A 112 17.24 -11.85 4.30
CA PRO A 112 16.53 -13.12 4.45
C PRO A 112 17.22 -14.10 5.40
N ASP A 113 18.55 -13.99 5.55
CA ASP A 113 19.33 -14.93 6.33
C ASP A 113 19.15 -14.67 7.84
N ASP A 114 19.03 -13.39 8.24
CA ASP A 114 18.79 -12.96 9.63
C ASP A 114 17.30 -12.66 9.93
N GLN A 115 16.41 -12.77 8.95
CA GLN A 115 15.01 -12.37 9.05
C GLN A 115 14.83 -10.97 9.65
N SER A 116 15.55 -10.00 9.09
CA SER A 116 15.55 -8.60 9.55
C SER A 116 15.21 -7.64 8.40
N GLN A 117 14.56 -6.52 8.74
CA GLN A 117 14.28 -5.45 7.79
C GLN A 117 14.74 -4.09 8.31
N ARG A 118 15.21 -3.27 7.38
CA ARG A 118 15.39 -1.82 7.55
C ARG A 118 14.55 -1.11 6.50
N HIS A 119 14.11 0.11 6.81
CA HIS A 119 13.15 0.82 5.96
C HIS A 119 13.59 2.26 5.71
N TYR A 120 13.58 2.66 4.44
CA TYR A 120 13.72 4.06 4.07
C TYR A 120 12.32 4.68 3.90
N LEU A 121 11.96 5.58 4.84
CA LEU A 121 10.61 6.11 5.04
C LEU A 121 10.44 7.58 4.64
N GLN A 122 11.34 8.11 3.81
CA GLN A 122 11.38 9.54 3.50
C GLN A 122 10.46 9.95 2.35
N HIS A 123 9.86 9.00 1.63
CA HIS A 123 8.91 9.29 0.57
C HIS A 123 7.54 9.64 1.14
N THR A 124 6.88 10.62 0.53
CA THR A 124 5.55 11.12 0.94
C THR A 124 4.42 10.52 0.08
N SER A 125 4.79 9.73 -0.93
CA SER A 125 3.89 9.14 -1.90
C SER A 125 4.48 7.84 -2.43
N GLU A 126 3.72 7.12 -3.26
CA GLU A 126 4.14 5.80 -3.74
C GLU A 126 5.48 5.84 -4.46
N VAL A 127 6.38 4.93 -4.08
CA VAL A 127 7.62 4.69 -4.82
C VAL A 127 7.28 3.93 -6.12
N LYS A 128 7.83 4.41 -7.24
CA LYS A 128 7.57 3.88 -8.59
C LYS A 128 8.78 3.23 -9.23
N CYS A 129 9.97 3.74 -8.92
CA CYS A 129 11.22 3.27 -9.50
C CYS A 129 12.37 3.34 -8.50
N ILE A 130 13.39 2.52 -8.73
CA ILE A 130 14.62 2.42 -7.93
C ILE A 130 15.81 2.18 -8.87
N ALA A 131 16.97 2.73 -8.54
CA ALA A 131 18.23 2.41 -9.18
C ALA A 131 19.36 2.36 -8.15
N ILE A 132 20.23 1.36 -8.30
CA ILE A 132 21.42 1.19 -7.46
C ILE A 132 22.61 1.85 -8.16
N HIS A 133 23.28 2.74 -7.45
CA HIS A 133 24.49 3.41 -7.94
C HIS A 133 25.62 2.40 -8.18
N PRO A 134 26.56 2.64 -9.13
CA PRO A 134 27.68 1.72 -9.40
C PRO A 134 28.53 1.35 -8.18
N ASN A 135 28.69 2.27 -7.23
CA ASN A 135 29.38 2.02 -5.95
C ASN A 135 28.64 1.05 -5.01
N LYS A 136 27.40 0.64 -5.34
CA LYS A 136 26.53 -0.26 -4.58
C LYS A 136 26.13 0.22 -3.18
N LEU A 137 26.41 1.47 -2.85
CA LEU A 137 26.07 2.10 -1.57
C LEU A 137 24.90 3.08 -1.72
N TYR A 138 24.88 3.86 -2.79
CA TYR A 138 23.85 4.85 -3.00
C TYR A 138 22.68 4.30 -3.80
N VAL A 139 21.49 4.76 -3.45
CA VAL A 139 20.23 4.36 -4.08
C VAL A 139 19.50 5.63 -4.52
N ALA A 140 18.96 5.60 -5.74
CA ALA A 140 18.00 6.61 -6.20
C ALA A 140 16.60 6.00 -6.24
N THR A 141 15.61 6.68 -5.68
CA THR A 141 14.21 6.26 -5.69
C THR A 141 13.29 7.41 -6.08
N GLY A 142 12.37 7.14 -7.00
CA GLY A 142 11.42 8.13 -7.52
C GLY A 142 9.99 7.85 -7.05
N GLN A 143 9.25 8.91 -6.71
CA GLN A 143 7.85 8.80 -6.27
C GLN A 143 6.85 9.42 -7.26
N THR A 144 5.59 8.97 -7.16
CA THR A 144 4.45 9.58 -7.86
C THR A 144 3.98 10.86 -7.18
N SER A 145 3.35 11.76 -7.93
CA SER A 145 2.50 12.78 -7.34
C SER A 145 1.10 12.26 -7.03
N ARG A 146 0.50 12.72 -5.92
CA ARG A 146 -0.88 12.30 -5.54
C ARG A 146 -1.96 13.17 -6.15
N HIS A 147 -1.63 14.43 -6.40
CA HIS A 147 -2.50 15.37 -7.09
C HIS A 147 -1.87 15.66 -8.44
N SER A 148 -2.51 15.23 -9.52
CA SER A 148 -2.25 15.85 -10.82
C SER A 148 -3.32 16.91 -11.04
N PRO A 149 -2.98 18.19 -11.14
CA PRO A 149 -3.79 19.05 -11.97
C PRO A 149 -3.73 18.43 -13.37
N GLU A 150 -4.88 18.03 -13.92
CA GLU A 150 -5.03 18.20 -15.37
C GLU A 150 -4.51 19.61 -15.70
N LYS A 151 -3.79 19.81 -16.80
CA LYS A 151 -3.30 21.12 -17.26
C LYS A 151 -4.45 22.10 -17.56
N LYS A 152 -5.34 22.38 -16.60
CA LYS A 152 -5.88 23.71 -16.43
C LYS A 152 -4.72 24.53 -15.91
N ILE A 153 -4.10 25.26 -16.84
CA ILE A 153 -3.31 26.44 -16.53
C ILE A 153 -4.10 27.18 -15.45
N LEU A 154 -3.62 27.15 -14.21
CA LEU A 154 -4.14 28.02 -13.18
C LEU A 154 -3.81 29.42 -13.67
N ASN A 155 -4.78 30.10 -14.28
CA ASN A 155 -4.70 31.54 -14.45
C ASN A 155 -4.30 32.12 -13.08
N GLU A 156 -3.37 33.06 -13.06
CA GLU A 156 -2.74 33.62 -11.84
C GLU A 156 -3.75 34.20 -10.83
N HIS A 157 -5.03 34.25 -11.18
CA HIS A 157 -6.14 34.44 -10.26
C HIS A 157 -6.66 33.09 -9.74
N ARG A 158 -6.01 32.51 -8.73
CA ARG A 158 -6.68 31.51 -7.89
C ARG A 158 -7.87 32.18 -7.20
N SER A 159 -9.07 31.63 -7.38
CA SER A 159 -10.18 31.89 -6.46
C SER A 159 -9.70 31.63 -5.02
N PRO A 160 -10.13 32.40 -4.02
CA PRO A 160 -9.80 32.09 -2.63
C PRO A 160 -10.24 30.65 -2.32
N ILE A 161 -9.44 29.94 -1.50
CA ILE A 161 -9.76 28.59 -1.04
C ILE A 161 -11.14 28.62 -0.39
N CYS A 162 -12.09 27.81 -0.87
CA CYS A 162 -13.51 27.86 -0.53
C CYS A 162 -14.00 26.67 0.34
N SER A 163 -13.16 25.65 0.61
CA SER A 163 -13.46 24.58 1.56
C SER A 163 -12.24 24.02 2.31
N PRO A 164 -12.40 23.39 3.50
CA PRO A 164 -11.37 22.55 4.12
C PRO A 164 -10.82 21.44 3.23
N ASP A 165 -11.64 20.83 2.37
CA ASP A 165 -11.21 19.79 1.43
C ASP A 165 -10.27 20.38 0.36
N GLU A 166 -10.60 21.57 -0.16
CA GLU A 166 -9.74 22.29 -1.09
C GLU A 166 -8.40 22.71 -0.45
N LEU A 167 -8.41 23.17 0.80
CA LEU A 167 -7.17 23.47 1.54
C LEU A 167 -6.32 22.21 1.74
N THR A 168 -6.94 21.10 2.13
CA THR A 168 -6.26 19.81 2.33
C THR A 168 -5.65 19.33 1.02
N ASN A 169 -6.37 19.45 -0.10
CA ASN A 169 -5.87 19.12 -1.42
C ASN A 169 -4.68 20.00 -1.84
N VAL A 170 -4.71 21.31 -1.54
CA VAL A 170 -3.60 22.22 -1.87
C VAL A 170 -2.36 21.87 -1.04
N LEU A 171 -2.51 21.71 0.28
CA LEU A 171 -1.39 21.35 1.17
C LEU A 171 -0.84 19.96 0.84
N GLY A 172 -1.72 19.00 0.55
CA GLY A 172 -1.36 17.66 0.09
C GLY A 172 -0.64 17.68 -1.26
N ALA A 173 -1.04 18.54 -2.19
CA ALA A 173 -0.40 18.67 -3.51
C ALA A 173 1.05 19.17 -3.42
N GLU A 174 1.34 20.12 -2.52
CA GLU A 174 2.71 20.60 -2.31
C GLU A 174 3.61 19.53 -1.68
N GLN A 175 3.11 18.79 -0.69
CA GLN A 175 3.89 17.76 0.00
C GLN A 175 4.08 16.47 -0.81
N THR A 176 3.24 16.25 -1.83
CA THR A 176 3.22 15.02 -2.62
C THR A 176 3.76 15.23 -4.03
N GLN A 177 4.54 16.27 -4.31
CA GLN A 177 5.14 16.46 -5.63
C GLN A 177 6.04 15.27 -6.03
N ALA A 178 6.07 14.99 -7.34
CA ALA A 178 6.94 13.98 -7.92
C ALA A 178 8.40 14.44 -7.78
N HIS A 179 9.22 13.59 -7.17
CA HIS A 179 10.63 13.89 -6.94
C HIS A 179 11.45 12.60 -6.87
N ILE A 180 12.76 12.73 -6.96
CA ILE A 180 13.73 11.64 -6.79
C ILE A 180 14.52 11.91 -5.53
N ARG A 181 14.68 10.90 -4.69
CA ARG A 181 15.59 10.93 -3.54
C ARG A 181 16.81 10.07 -3.83
N ILE A 182 17.97 10.60 -3.50
CA ILE A 182 19.23 9.84 -3.51
C ILE A 182 19.68 9.72 -2.07
N TRP A 183 19.98 8.51 -1.64
CA TRP A 183 20.25 8.19 -0.23
C TRP A 183 21.27 7.08 -0.08
N ASP A 184 21.84 6.98 1.12
CA ASP A 184 22.85 6.00 1.49
C ASP A 184 22.18 4.75 2.10
N SER A 185 22.43 3.58 1.53
CA SER A 185 21.80 2.32 1.98
C SER A 185 22.28 1.82 3.34
N ILE A 186 23.43 2.27 3.83
CA ILE A 186 23.96 1.90 5.14
C ILE A 186 23.34 2.79 6.21
N THR A 187 23.39 4.11 6.03
CA THR A 187 22.92 5.07 7.04
C THR A 187 21.44 5.45 6.92
N LEU A 188 20.82 5.16 5.77
CA LEU A 188 19.45 5.54 5.39
C LEU A 188 19.23 7.06 5.32
N HIS A 189 20.31 7.86 5.30
CA HIS A 189 20.22 9.31 5.15
C HIS A 189 19.99 9.73 3.70
N THR A 190 19.04 10.66 3.51
CA THR A 190 18.86 11.34 2.22
C THR A 190 20.05 12.25 1.94
N LEU A 191 20.77 11.96 0.85
CA LEU A 191 21.88 12.75 0.36
C LEU A 191 21.38 13.93 -0.48
N ARG A 192 20.41 13.69 -1.37
CA ARG A 192 19.85 14.70 -2.29
C ARG A 192 18.37 14.45 -2.58
N VAL A 193 17.67 15.53 -2.90
CA VAL A 193 16.33 15.50 -3.48
C VAL A 193 16.38 16.26 -4.80
N LEU A 194 15.95 15.62 -5.88
CA LEU A 194 15.87 16.19 -7.23
C LEU A 194 14.42 16.41 -7.61
N GLY A 195 14.16 17.41 -8.45
CA GLY A 195 12.79 17.70 -8.90
C GLY A 195 12.00 18.63 -7.98
N THR A 196 12.68 19.38 -7.12
CA THR A 196 12.07 20.44 -6.30
C THR A 196 12.23 21.80 -6.98
N ASN A 197 11.22 22.67 -6.91
CA ASN A 197 11.22 24.03 -7.48
C ASN A 197 11.19 24.06 -9.03
N ASP A 198 12.00 24.92 -9.68
CA ASP A 198 11.98 25.26 -11.12
C ASP A 198 12.28 24.08 -12.07
N ALA A 199 12.63 22.90 -11.54
CA ALA A 199 12.91 21.69 -12.30
C ALA A 199 12.00 20.53 -11.87
N SER A 200 10.75 20.82 -11.53
CA SER A 200 9.76 19.84 -11.07
C SER A 200 9.44 18.78 -12.13
N PHE A 201 9.25 17.55 -11.67
CA PHE A 201 8.69 16.47 -12.51
C PHE A 201 7.17 16.55 -12.55
N GLU A 202 6.56 16.17 -13.67
CA GLU A 202 5.10 16.06 -13.77
C GLU A 202 4.64 14.62 -13.46
N LYS A 203 3.54 14.49 -12.71
CA LYS A 203 2.81 13.25 -12.36
C LYS A 203 3.57 12.18 -11.56
N GLY A 204 4.83 11.90 -11.85
CA GLY A 204 5.58 10.81 -11.21
C GLY A 204 6.88 10.49 -11.95
N ILE A 205 7.68 9.60 -11.37
CA ILE A 205 8.94 9.15 -11.97
C ILE A 205 8.79 7.69 -12.38
N SER A 206 8.84 7.41 -13.68
CA SER A 206 8.67 6.06 -14.22
C SER A 206 9.96 5.26 -14.18
N CYS A 207 11.08 5.89 -14.52
CA CYS A 207 12.39 5.23 -14.62
C CYS A 207 13.49 6.13 -14.07
N VAL A 208 14.50 5.53 -13.43
CA VAL A 208 15.74 6.20 -13.03
C VAL A 208 16.93 5.29 -13.34
N SER A 209 18.07 5.88 -13.71
CA SER A 209 19.30 5.13 -13.94
C SER A 209 20.53 5.98 -13.71
N PHE A 210 21.50 5.46 -12.95
CA PHE A 210 22.81 6.06 -12.82
C PHE A 210 23.68 5.73 -14.03
N SER A 211 24.52 6.68 -14.45
CA SER A 211 25.57 6.40 -15.40
C SER A 211 26.52 5.34 -14.84
N ARG A 212 27.02 4.43 -15.67
CA ARG A 212 27.88 3.33 -15.21
C ARG A 212 29.31 3.46 -15.70
N PHE A 213 29.50 4.02 -16.89
CA PHE A 213 30.82 4.25 -17.49
C PHE A 213 31.71 5.20 -16.68
N ASP A 214 31.13 6.25 -16.09
CA ASP A 214 31.85 7.31 -15.37
C ASP A 214 31.76 7.16 -13.84
N GLY A 215 31.35 5.99 -13.35
CA GLY A 215 31.21 5.73 -11.92
C GLY A 215 29.93 6.30 -11.28
N GLY A 216 28.95 6.76 -12.05
CA GLY A 216 27.66 7.19 -11.52
C GLY A 216 27.53 8.68 -11.28
N THR A 217 28.31 9.51 -11.98
CA THR A 217 28.24 10.97 -11.81
C THR A 217 26.93 11.59 -12.33
N LEU A 218 26.27 10.92 -13.27
CA LEU A 218 25.02 11.37 -13.88
C LEU A 218 23.86 10.47 -13.47
N LEU A 219 22.66 11.07 -13.47
CA LEU A 219 21.40 10.36 -13.30
C LEU A 219 20.47 10.71 -14.46
N ALA A 220 19.92 9.70 -15.12
CA ALA A 220 18.86 9.83 -16.10
C ALA A 220 17.53 9.51 -15.42
N ALA A 221 16.50 10.28 -15.72
CA ALA A 221 15.16 10.09 -15.20
C ALA A 221 14.13 10.30 -16.31
N VAL A 222 13.08 9.48 -16.30
CA VAL A 222 11.91 9.66 -17.17
C VAL A 222 10.69 9.88 -16.28
N ASP A 223 9.95 10.95 -16.53
CA ASP A 223 8.71 11.24 -15.80
C ASP A 223 7.47 10.59 -16.44
N ASP A 224 6.36 10.64 -15.71
CA ASP A 224 5.04 10.17 -16.15
C ASP A 224 4.20 11.29 -16.78
N SER A 225 4.84 12.37 -17.24
CA SER A 225 4.18 13.41 -18.02
C SER A 225 3.59 12.81 -19.32
N TYR A 226 2.70 13.56 -19.98
CA TYR A 226 2.19 13.16 -21.30
C TYR A 226 3.29 13.08 -22.38
N GLU A 227 4.44 13.71 -22.13
CA GLU A 227 5.60 13.68 -23.03
C GLU A 227 6.64 12.64 -22.62
N HIS A 228 6.48 12.00 -21.46
CA HIS A 228 7.45 11.09 -20.86
C HIS A 228 8.87 11.69 -20.94
N THR A 229 9.07 12.84 -20.30
CA THR A 229 10.27 13.66 -20.46
C THR A 229 11.48 12.91 -19.92
N LEU A 230 12.47 12.67 -20.78
CA LEU A 230 13.79 12.18 -20.39
C LEU A 230 14.64 13.38 -19.99
N SER A 231 15.15 13.35 -18.77
CA SER A 231 16.04 14.37 -18.21
C SER A 231 17.34 13.75 -17.71
N VAL A 232 18.45 14.48 -17.84
CA VAL A 232 19.77 14.07 -17.35
C VAL A 232 20.26 15.09 -16.32
N TRP A 233 20.77 14.58 -15.21
CA TRP A 233 21.10 15.35 -14.02
C TRP A 233 22.53 15.10 -13.58
N GLU A 234 23.21 16.18 -13.17
CA GLU A 234 24.37 16.09 -12.31
C GLU A 234 23.89 16.07 -10.85
N TRP A 235 23.63 14.87 -10.35
CA TRP A 235 22.81 14.70 -9.16
C TRP A 235 23.49 15.21 -7.88
N HIS A 236 24.82 15.20 -7.80
CA HIS A 236 25.55 15.75 -6.65
C HIS A 236 25.29 17.25 -6.44
N LYS A 237 25.05 17.97 -7.55
CA LYS A 237 24.79 19.42 -7.57
C LYS A 237 23.29 19.75 -7.68
N SER A 238 22.43 18.73 -7.67
CA SER A 238 20.99 18.88 -7.94
C SER A 238 20.67 19.68 -9.21
N LYS A 239 21.51 19.55 -10.25
CA LYS A 239 21.41 20.35 -11.47
C LYS A 239 20.90 19.51 -12.63
N ARG A 240 19.77 19.92 -13.22
CA ARG A 240 19.30 19.38 -14.51
C ARG A 240 20.18 19.91 -15.62
N LEU A 241 20.81 19.02 -16.39
CA LEU A 241 21.69 19.38 -17.51
C LEU A 241 20.89 19.57 -18.80
N THR A 242 19.92 18.69 -19.05
CA THR A 242 19.10 18.71 -20.25
C THR A 242 17.80 17.93 -20.03
N GLU A 243 16.81 18.20 -20.86
CA GLU A 243 15.57 17.44 -20.93
C GLU A 243 15.01 17.41 -22.35
N THR A 244 14.29 16.36 -22.69
CA THR A 244 13.67 16.19 -24.00
C THR A 244 12.52 15.20 -23.92
N LYS A 245 11.58 15.30 -24.87
CA LYS A 245 10.49 14.32 -25.01
C LYS A 245 11.05 12.94 -25.36
N SER A 246 10.89 11.96 -24.47
CA SER A 246 11.43 10.61 -24.70
C SER A 246 10.58 9.80 -25.69
N ALA A 247 9.27 9.80 -25.46
CA ALA A 247 8.33 8.91 -26.13
C ALA A 247 6.94 9.55 -26.28
N ASN A 248 6.08 8.91 -27.07
CA ASN A 248 4.66 9.30 -27.21
C ASN A 248 3.73 8.43 -26.35
N ASP A 249 4.27 7.43 -25.67
CA ASP A 249 3.53 6.43 -24.89
C ASP A 249 4.46 5.85 -23.82
N GLN A 250 3.91 5.01 -22.93
CA GLN A 250 4.55 4.53 -21.71
C GLN A 250 5.99 4.02 -21.92
N VAL A 251 6.92 4.56 -21.14
CA VAL A 251 8.31 4.11 -21.05
C VAL A 251 8.41 3.07 -19.94
N PHE A 252 8.93 1.88 -20.27
CA PHE A 252 9.06 0.76 -19.32
C PHE A 252 10.48 0.60 -18.76
N ALA A 253 11.49 1.07 -19.49
CA ALA A 253 12.87 1.05 -19.04
C ALA A 253 13.64 2.25 -19.59
N CYS A 254 14.52 2.81 -18.75
CA CYS A 254 15.52 3.81 -19.14
C CYS A 254 16.82 3.48 -18.42
N GLU A 255 17.86 3.09 -19.15
CA GLU A 255 19.13 2.69 -18.56
C GLU A 255 20.35 3.24 -19.30
N PHE A 256 21.36 3.70 -18.55
CA PHE A 256 22.67 4.01 -19.12
C PHE A 256 23.41 2.75 -19.55
N HIS A 257 24.05 2.82 -20.70
CA HIS A 257 24.94 1.77 -21.16
C HIS A 257 26.16 1.62 -20.24
N PRO A 258 26.54 0.40 -19.82
CA PRO A 258 27.63 0.20 -18.87
C PRO A 258 29.01 0.56 -19.42
N GLN A 259 29.23 0.33 -20.71
CA GLN A 259 30.56 0.43 -21.34
C GLN A 259 30.70 1.57 -22.35
N LEU A 260 29.61 2.27 -22.68
CA LEU A 260 29.60 3.33 -23.67
C LEU A 260 29.19 4.62 -22.98
N LYS A 261 30.12 5.58 -22.96
CA LYS A 261 29.91 6.88 -22.32
C LYS A 261 28.70 7.57 -22.94
N ASN A 262 27.85 8.14 -22.08
CA ASN A 262 26.72 9.00 -22.45
C ASN A 262 25.66 8.37 -23.38
N LEU A 263 25.59 7.03 -23.46
CA LEU A 263 24.52 6.34 -24.15
C LEU A 263 23.43 5.93 -23.16
N ILE A 264 22.20 6.36 -23.41
CA ILE A 264 21.00 5.99 -22.66
C ILE A 264 20.07 5.19 -23.57
N ILE A 265 19.55 4.08 -23.08
CA ILE A 265 18.57 3.26 -23.79
C ILE A 265 17.21 3.49 -23.16
N ALA A 266 16.19 3.82 -23.96
CA ALA A 266 14.81 3.97 -23.51
C ALA A 266 13.88 3.07 -24.32
N ALA A 267 13.09 2.26 -23.63
CA ALA A 267 12.23 1.24 -24.23
C ALA A 267 10.82 1.26 -23.62
N GLY A 268 9.81 0.96 -24.43
CA GLY A 268 8.44 0.91 -23.94
C GLY A 268 7.41 0.60 -25.04
N LYS A 269 6.21 1.16 -24.87
CA LYS A 269 5.11 0.95 -25.80
C LYS A 269 5.37 1.65 -27.14
N GLY A 270 5.48 0.85 -28.20
CA GLY A 270 5.70 1.32 -29.56
C GLY A 270 7.05 2.01 -29.81
N HIS A 271 8.03 1.91 -28.91
CA HIS A 271 9.33 2.57 -29.10
C HIS A 271 10.50 1.81 -28.46
N PHE A 272 11.66 1.96 -29.08
CA PHE A 272 12.96 1.52 -28.58
C PHE A 272 14.02 2.46 -29.14
N ASN A 273 14.62 3.28 -28.29
CA ASN A 273 15.41 4.44 -28.69
C ASN A 273 16.78 4.44 -28.01
N PHE A 274 17.80 4.81 -28.78
CA PHE A 274 19.18 5.03 -28.34
C PHE A 274 19.41 6.53 -28.27
N TRP A 275 19.70 7.04 -27.08
CA TRP A 275 19.89 8.45 -26.79
C TRP A 275 21.37 8.73 -26.52
N PHE A 276 21.97 9.62 -27.30
CA PHE A 276 23.37 10.03 -27.13
C PHE A 276 23.43 11.42 -26.52
N PHE A 277 24.01 11.51 -25.33
CA PHE A 277 24.18 12.75 -24.59
C PHE A 277 25.56 13.36 -24.86
N ASP A 278 25.61 14.60 -25.34
CA ASP A 278 26.88 15.29 -25.62
C ASP A 278 27.41 16.14 -24.46
N GLY A 279 26.67 16.22 -23.35
CA GLY A 279 26.92 17.12 -22.22
C GLY A 279 25.88 18.24 -22.08
N SER A 280 25.13 18.52 -23.14
CA SER A 280 24.13 19.60 -23.19
C SER A 280 22.82 19.20 -23.88
N THR A 281 22.89 18.33 -24.89
CA THR A 281 21.74 17.90 -25.69
C THR A 281 21.65 16.38 -25.75
N LEU A 282 20.42 15.91 -26.01
CA LEU A 282 20.11 14.50 -26.21
C LEU A 282 19.71 14.26 -27.67
N SER A 283 20.53 13.51 -28.40
CA SER A 283 20.22 13.10 -29.77
C SER A 283 19.61 11.70 -29.80
N LYS A 284 18.49 11.57 -30.51
CA LYS A 284 17.70 10.33 -30.59
C LYS A 284 18.04 9.54 -31.85
N LYS A 285 18.29 8.23 -31.70
CA LYS A 285 18.28 7.26 -32.79
C LYS A 285 17.30 6.13 -32.48
N PRO A 286 16.17 6.00 -33.21
CA PRO A 286 15.26 4.89 -33.02
C PRO A 286 15.86 3.59 -33.54
N ALA A 287 15.60 2.48 -32.84
CA ALA A 287 15.98 1.15 -33.31
C ALA A 287 15.10 0.73 -34.51
N LEU A 288 15.73 0.19 -35.55
CA LEU A 288 15.06 -0.37 -36.71
C LEU A 288 14.96 -1.88 -36.55
N PHE A 289 13.73 -2.39 -36.51
CA PHE A 289 13.47 -3.83 -36.38
C PHE A 289 13.57 -4.47 -37.77
N ASP A 290 14.78 -4.88 -38.14
CA ASP A 290 15.01 -5.59 -39.40
C ASP A 290 14.55 -7.05 -39.29
N GLY A 291 13.99 -7.58 -40.38
CA GLY A 291 13.60 -8.99 -40.51
C GLY A 291 12.31 -9.40 -39.80
N ARG A 292 11.56 -8.46 -39.19
CA ARG A 292 10.27 -8.75 -38.53
C ARG A 292 9.40 -7.52 -38.32
N ASP A 293 8.13 -7.76 -38.00
CA ASP A 293 7.22 -6.71 -37.56
C ASP A 293 7.67 -6.08 -36.24
N LYS A 294 7.53 -4.76 -36.16
CA LYS A 294 7.81 -4.00 -34.94
C LYS A 294 6.93 -4.51 -33.79
N PRO A 295 7.51 -4.89 -32.64
CA PRO A 295 6.72 -5.35 -31.51
C PRO A 295 5.86 -4.22 -30.93
N LYS A 296 4.70 -4.59 -30.36
CA LYS A 296 3.82 -3.63 -29.70
C LYS A 296 4.50 -2.99 -28.48
N HIS A 297 5.26 -3.79 -27.73
CA HIS A 297 6.00 -3.33 -26.57
C HIS A 297 7.39 -3.94 -26.52
N VAL A 298 8.40 -3.12 -26.22
CA VAL A 298 9.68 -3.61 -25.71
C VAL A 298 9.62 -3.56 -24.19
N LEU A 299 9.67 -4.72 -23.54
CA LEU A 299 9.26 -4.93 -22.15
C LEU A 299 10.43 -4.95 -21.17
N SER A 300 11.59 -5.44 -21.62
CA SER A 300 12.80 -5.57 -20.81
C SER A 300 14.04 -5.26 -21.63
N ILE A 301 15.06 -4.75 -20.96
CA ILE A 301 16.39 -4.51 -21.52
C ILE A 301 17.46 -5.05 -20.56
N CYS A 302 18.59 -5.49 -21.10
CA CYS A 302 19.78 -5.84 -20.35
C CYS A 302 21.01 -5.55 -21.20
N PHE A 303 22.18 -5.42 -20.56
CA PHE A 303 23.44 -5.23 -21.25
C PHE A 303 24.31 -6.48 -21.09
N ALA A 304 24.92 -6.92 -22.18
CA ALA A 304 25.88 -8.01 -22.18
C ALA A 304 27.30 -7.53 -21.88
N ASP A 305 28.17 -8.44 -21.44
CA ASP A 305 29.58 -8.14 -21.12
C ASP A 305 30.41 -7.69 -22.34
N ASN A 306 29.98 -8.03 -23.55
CA ASN A 306 30.59 -7.53 -24.78
C ASN A 306 30.05 -6.16 -25.23
N GLY A 307 29.16 -5.55 -24.45
CA GLY A 307 28.58 -4.24 -24.73
C GLY A 307 27.41 -4.28 -25.70
N TYR A 308 26.83 -5.44 -26.02
CA TYR A 308 25.56 -5.48 -26.74
C TYR A 308 24.38 -5.16 -25.83
N VAL A 309 23.36 -4.51 -26.42
CA VAL A 309 22.07 -4.30 -25.76
C VAL A 309 21.18 -5.48 -26.10
N ILE A 310 20.60 -6.12 -25.11
CA ILE A 310 19.64 -7.20 -25.28
C ILE A 310 18.25 -6.65 -24.96
N SER A 311 17.27 -6.93 -25.83
CA SER A 311 15.88 -6.54 -25.62
C SER A 311 14.95 -7.75 -25.60
N GLY A 312 13.96 -7.73 -24.72
CA GLY A 312 12.84 -8.66 -24.70
C GLY A 312 11.53 -7.94 -25.00
N ASP A 313 10.67 -8.53 -25.83
CA ASP A 313 9.46 -7.86 -26.32
C ASP A 313 8.15 -8.63 -26.12
N SER A 314 7.03 -7.99 -26.48
CA SER A 314 5.67 -8.52 -26.35
C SER A 314 5.35 -9.75 -27.21
N ASN A 315 6.16 -10.03 -28.23
CA ASN A 315 5.98 -11.16 -29.14
C ASN A 315 6.80 -12.38 -28.68
N GLY A 316 7.39 -12.33 -27.48
CA GLY A 316 8.21 -13.40 -26.95
C GLY A 316 9.55 -13.51 -27.65
N THR A 317 10.05 -12.44 -28.24
CA THR A 317 11.33 -12.44 -28.98
C THR A 317 12.42 -11.76 -28.14
N ILE A 318 13.62 -12.34 -28.21
CA ILE A 318 14.85 -11.75 -27.66
C ILE A 318 15.70 -11.29 -28.84
N ALA A 319 16.28 -10.09 -28.76
CA ALA A 319 17.15 -9.55 -29.79
C ALA A 319 18.40 -8.91 -29.17
N ALA A 320 19.55 -9.16 -29.81
CA ALA A 320 20.84 -8.57 -29.47
C ALA A 320 21.16 -7.45 -30.47
N TRP A 321 21.55 -6.28 -29.97
CA TRP A 321 21.75 -5.06 -30.74
C TRP A 321 23.16 -4.51 -30.55
N ASP A 322 23.77 -4.09 -31.65
CA ASP A 322 25.00 -3.30 -31.62
C ASP A 322 24.64 -1.83 -31.35
N PRO A 323 24.96 -1.29 -30.16
CA PRO A 323 24.62 0.09 -29.81
C PRO A 323 25.40 1.14 -30.62
N LYS A 324 26.55 0.81 -31.23
CA LYS A 324 27.37 1.77 -31.97
C LYS A 324 26.73 2.14 -33.31
N ILE A 325 26.16 1.14 -33.98
CA ILE A 325 25.48 1.30 -35.27
C ILE A 325 23.95 1.25 -35.17
N VAL A 326 23.41 0.91 -33.99
CA VAL A 326 21.97 0.80 -33.70
C VAL A 326 21.30 -0.19 -34.65
N LYS A 327 21.92 -1.37 -34.80
CA LYS A 327 21.40 -2.47 -35.64
C LYS A 327 21.29 -3.75 -34.85
N VAL A 328 20.36 -4.59 -35.28
CA VAL A 328 20.25 -5.93 -34.74
C VAL A 328 21.42 -6.80 -35.23
N VAL A 329 22.02 -7.53 -34.30
CA VAL A 329 23.08 -8.50 -34.55
C VAL A 329 22.47 -9.90 -34.70
N ASN A 330 21.58 -10.28 -33.77
CA ASN A 330 20.91 -11.57 -33.79
C ASN A 330 19.54 -11.50 -33.10
N GLN A 331 18.65 -12.45 -33.42
CA GLN A 331 17.30 -12.55 -32.88
C GLN A 331 16.89 -14.01 -32.65
N ALA A 332 16.23 -14.27 -31.53
CA ALA A 332 15.57 -15.53 -31.23
C ALA A 332 14.06 -15.30 -31.11
N PHE A 333 13.30 -15.80 -32.09
CA PHE A 333 11.87 -15.54 -32.25
C PHE A 333 11.01 -16.45 -31.40
N ARG A 334 9.95 -15.88 -30.79
CA ARG A 334 8.90 -16.63 -30.05
C ARG A 334 9.49 -17.66 -29.09
N VAL A 335 10.52 -17.25 -28.36
CA VAL A 335 11.21 -18.09 -27.38
C VAL A 335 10.40 -18.33 -26.12
N HIS A 336 9.42 -17.46 -25.87
CA HIS A 336 8.43 -17.54 -24.80
C HIS A 336 7.02 -17.43 -25.36
N GLU A 337 6.04 -18.08 -24.70
CA GLU A 337 4.62 -17.90 -25.02
C GLU A 337 4.10 -16.58 -24.42
N GLY A 338 4.24 -15.50 -25.20
CA GLY A 338 3.88 -14.14 -24.79
C GLY A 338 5.11 -13.29 -24.48
N GLY A 339 4.93 -12.19 -23.73
CA GLY A 339 5.98 -11.19 -23.55
C GLY A 339 7.18 -11.65 -22.72
N VAL A 340 8.38 -11.18 -23.08
CA VAL A 340 9.61 -11.34 -22.26
C VAL A 340 9.71 -10.20 -21.25
N TRP A 341 9.29 -10.45 -20.01
CA TRP A 341 9.11 -9.42 -18.98
C TRP A 341 10.39 -9.03 -18.25
N ALA A 342 11.36 -9.93 -18.17
CA ALA A 342 12.58 -9.71 -17.43
C ALA A 342 13.78 -10.28 -18.20
N LEU A 343 14.91 -9.57 -18.13
CA LEU A 343 16.21 -10.00 -18.62
C LEU A 343 17.24 -9.72 -17.54
N CYS A 344 18.17 -10.64 -17.36
CA CYS A 344 19.25 -10.51 -16.38
C CYS A 344 20.55 -11.08 -16.95
N LEU A 345 21.65 -10.34 -16.83
CA LEU A 345 22.99 -10.85 -17.12
C LEU A 345 23.46 -11.75 -15.97
N LEU A 346 24.03 -12.90 -16.30
CA LEU A 346 24.65 -13.82 -15.37
C LEU A 346 26.16 -13.58 -15.27
N ASN A 347 26.77 -14.07 -14.20
CA ASN A 347 28.22 -13.98 -13.97
C ASN A 347 29.06 -14.75 -15.00
N ASN A 348 28.47 -15.69 -15.74
CA ASN A 348 29.12 -16.44 -16.83
C ASN A 348 29.04 -15.74 -18.20
N GLY A 349 28.47 -14.52 -18.27
CA GLY A 349 28.28 -13.76 -19.49
C GLY A 349 27.05 -14.15 -20.32
N HIS A 350 26.31 -15.18 -19.91
CA HIS A 350 25.01 -15.52 -20.49
C HIS A 350 23.92 -14.60 -19.94
N ILE A 351 22.76 -14.63 -20.57
CA ILE A 351 21.57 -13.92 -20.09
C ILE A 351 20.48 -14.92 -19.70
N VAL A 352 19.65 -14.54 -18.73
CA VAL A 352 18.41 -15.24 -18.40
C VAL A 352 17.23 -14.36 -18.77
N SER A 353 16.26 -14.94 -19.45
CA SER A 353 14.96 -14.34 -19.77
C SER A 353 13.86 -14.95 -18.93
N GLY A 354 12.90 -14.11 -18.51
CA GLY A 354 11.66 -14.52 -17.86
C GLY A 354 10.46 -14.14 -18.71
N GLY A 355 9.67 -15.14 -19.10
CA GLY A 355 8.50 -14.97 -19.96
C GLY A 355 7.17 -14.89 -19.23
N LYS A 356 6.13 -14.49 -19.98
CA LYS A 356 4.72 -14.54 -19.52
C LYS A 356 4.26 -15.98 -19.21
N ASP A 357 4.88 -16.95 -19.87
CA ASP A 357 4.71 -18.39 -19.70
C ASP A 357 5.24 -18.94 -18.36
N GLY A 358 5.88 -18.11 -17.53
CA GLY A 358 6.45 -18.55 -16.26
C GLY A 358 7.77 -19.31 -16.42
N ILE A 359 8.36 -19.31 -17.62
CA ILE A 359 9.60 -20.03 -17.91
C ILE A 359 10.79 -19.07 -17.75
N LEU A 360 11.85 -19.57 -17.10
CA LEU A 360 13.19 -18.99 -17.15
C LEU A 360 14.01 -19.69 -18.22
N ALA A 361 14.68 -18.95 -19.10
CA ALA A 361 15.55 -19.53 -20.13
C ALA A 361 16.91 -18.84 -20.16
N GLU A 362 17.99 -19.62 -20.21
CA GLU A 362 19.37 -19.14 -20.32
C GLU A 362 19.82 -19.13 -21.79
N TRP A 363 20.51 -18.07 -22.19
CA TRP A 363 20.94 -17.84 -23.57
C TRP A 363 22.39 -17.42 -23.65
N SER A 364 23.11 -17.97 -24.62
CA SER A 364 24.42 -17.46 -25.00
C SER A 364 24.31 -16.09 -25.67
N VAL A 365 25.38 -15.29 -25.59
CA VAL A 365 25.48 -13.99 -26.26
C VAL A 365 26.77 -13.96 -27.08
N PRO A 366 26.77 -13.48 -28.33
CA PRO A 366 25.67 -12.82 -29.05
C PRO A 366 24.73 -13.76 -29.83
N ASP A 367 25.02 -15.06 -29.87
CA ASP A 367 24.34 -15.98 -30.78
C ASP A 367 22.90 -16.32 -30.37
N LEU A 368 22.49 -15.98 -29.13
CA LEU A 368 21.15 -16.24 -28.59
C LEU A 368 20.75 -17.72 -28.71
N ILE A 369 21.69 -18.61 -28.45
CA ILE A 369 21.44 -20.06 -28.41
C ILE A 369 20.90 -20.40 -27.02
N LYS A 370 19.75 -21.08 -26.97
CA LYS A 370 19.16 -21.55 -25.71
C LYS A 370 20.07 -22.61 -25.09
N MET A 371 20.58 -22.33 -23.90
CA MET A 371 21.47 -23.23 -23.17
C MET A 371 20.68 -24.11 -22.20
N HIS A 372 19.73 -23.51 -21.50
CA HIS A 372 18.96 -24.16 -20.44
C HIS A 372 17.59 -23.51 -20.28
N SER A 373 16.63 -24.22 -19.71
CA SER A 373 15.31 -23.69 -19.35
C SER A 373 14.77 -24.34 -18.09
N TYR A 374 14.08 -23.55 -17.28
CA TYR A 374 13.45 -23.95 -16.03
C TYR A 374 11.98 -23.48 -16.01
N SER A 375 11.05 -24.39 -15.72
CA SER A 375 9.60 -24.14 -15.76
C SER A 375 8.87 -24.61 -14.49
N SER A 376 9.59 -24.88 -13.41
CA SER A 376 9.04 -25.42 -12.15
C SER A 376 8.97 -24.35 -11.06
N LEU A 377 8.56 -23.12 -11.40
CA LEU A 377 8.21 -22.13 -10.38
C LEU A 377 6.88 -22.54 -9.70
N PRO A 378 6.66 -22.20 -8.42
CA PRO A 378 5.38 -22.51 -7.77
C PRO A 378 4.19 -21.92 -8.53
N ASP A 379 3.14 -22.72 -8.76
CA ASP A 379 1.98 -22.32 -9.57
C ASP A 379 1.26 -21.08 -9.01
N ASP A 380 1.30 -20.90 -7.68
CA ASP A 380 0.68 -19.78 -6.98
C ASP A 380 1.53 -18.50 -7.00
N ALA A 381 2.79 -18.56 -7.45
CA ALA A 381 3.69 -17.42 -7.50
C ALA A 381 3.30 -16.42 -8.59
N GLY A 382 2.53 -16.85 -9.60
CA GLY A 382 2.18 -16.03 -10.75
C GLY A 382 3.33 -15.84 -11.75
N ILE A 383 3.26 -14.76 -12.53
CA ILE A 383 4.15 -14.56 -13.69
C ILE A 383 5.43 -13.87 -13.27
N ILE A 384 6.56 -14.21 -13.91
CA ILE A 384 7.84 -13.55 -13.70
C ILE A 384 7.75 -12.07 -14.13
N ARG A 385 8.16 -11.17 -13.24
CA ARG A 385 8.17 -9.73 -13.50
C ARG A 385 9.57 -9.11 -13.49
N THR A 386 10.43 -9.57 -12.60
CA THR A 386 11.81 -9.10 -12.49
C THR A 386 12.71 -10.27 -12.18
N ILE A 387 13.94 -10.20 -12.70
CA ILE A 387 15.01 -11.14 -12.40
C ILE A 387 16.20 -10.29 -12.00
N ALA A 388 16.84 -10.63 -10.89
CA ALA A 388 18.06 -9.97 -10.44
C ALA A 388 19.11 -11.01 -10.04
N PRO A 389 20.40 -10.72 -10.27
CA PRO A 389 21.45 -11.59 -9.80
C PRO A 389 21.54 -11.53 -8.27
N ALA A 390 21.80 -12.66 -7.65
CA ALA A 390 22.12 -12.79 -6.23
C ALA A 390 23.51 -13.39 -6.03
N ALA A 391 23.96 -13.45 -4.76
CA ALA A 391 25.25 -14.01 -4.39
C ALA A 391 25.47 -15.41 -4.97
N GLY A 392 26.67 -15.65 -5.51
CA GLY A 392 27.02 -16.90 -6.17
C GLY A 392 26.36 -17.05 -7.53
N SER A 393 25.70 -18.19 -7.75
CA SER A 393 24.93 -18.50 -8.96
C SER A 393 23.41 -18.37 -8.76
N ALA A 394 22.99 -17.77 -7.65
CA ALA A 394 21.58 -17.60 -7.32
C ALA A 394 20.95 -16.44 -8.10
N LEU A 395 19.65 -16.54 -8.31
CA LEU A 395 18.79 -15.54 -8.91
C LEU A 395 17.66 -15.20 -7.96
N LEU A 396 17.24 -13.94 -8.00
CA LEU A 396 16.01 -13.46 -7.40
C LEU A 396 14.97 -13.32 -8.50
N VAL A 397 13.77 -13.81 -8.23
CA VAL A 397 12.62 -13.68 -9.13
C VAL A 397 11.50 -12.98 -8.38
N GLY A 398 11.16 -11.78 -8.82
CA GLY A 398 9.96 -11.09 -8.35
C GLY A 398 8.80 -11.33 -9.30
N THR A 399 7.62 -11.61 -8.77
CA THR A 399 6.47 -12.06 -9.57
C THR A 399 5.30 -11.08 -9.56
N THR A 400 4.33 -11.28 -10.47
CA THR A 400 3.12 -10.45 -10.54
C THR A 400 2.16 -10.65 -9.37
N ARG A 401 2.31 -11.72 -8.57
CA ARG A 401 1.55 -11.94 -7.33
C ARG A 401 2.30 -11.48 -6.09
N ASN A 402 3.15 -10.46 -6.25
CA ASN A 402 3.82 -9.79 -5.14
C ASN A 402 4.66 -10.74 -4.27
N ALA A 403 5.27 -11.75 -4.91
CA ALA A 403 6.20 -12.66 -4.26
C ALA A 403 7.64 -12.44 -4.72
N ILE A 404 8.58 -12.79 -3.85
CA ILE A 404 10.01 -12.83 -4.15
C ILE A 404 10.50 -14.25 -3.89
N LEU A 405 11.09 -14.85 -4.92
CA LEU A 405 11.71 -16.17 -4.89
C LEU A 405 13.23 -16.03 -4.98
N ARG A 406 13.98 -16.93 -4.34
CA ARG A 406 15.44 -17.07 -4.49
C ARG A 406 15.77 -18.51 -4.83
N GLY A 407 16.73 -18.69 -5.73
CA GLY A 407 17.12 -20.03 -6.15
C GLY A 407 18.06 -20.03 -7.33
N ASN A 408 18.20 -21.17 -7.99
CA ASN A 408 18.89 -21.26 -9.26
C ASN A 408 18.16 -22.27 -10.16
N MET A 409 18.44 -22.24 -11.46
CA MET A 409 17.72 -23.09 -12.43
C MET A 409 18.03 -24.60 -12.27
N ASN A 410 19.06 -24.98 -11.49
CA ASN A 410 19.43 -26.38 -11.25
C ASN A 410 18.79 -26.96 -9.98
N THR A 411 18.68 -26.17 -8.91
CA THR A 411 18.17 -26.60 -7.59
C THR A 411 16.73 -26.16 -7.34
N GLY A 412 16.20 -25.27 -8.18
CA GLY A 412 14.88 -24.69 -8.02
C GLY A 412 14.87 -23.41 -7.19
N PHE A 413 13.66 -22.91 -6.95
CA PHE A 413 13.37 -21.62 -6.33
C PHE A 413 12.45 -21.75 -5.12
N GLU A 414 12.76 -21.02 -4.06
CA GLU A 414 12.01 -20.99 -2.81
C GLU A 414 11.52 -19.59 -2.46
N TYR A 415 10.41 -19.50 -1.73
CA TYR A 415 9.85 -18.24 -1.27
C TYR A 415 10.71 -17.57 -0.20
N ILE A 416 11.07 -16.32 -0.46
CA ILE A 416 11.58 -15.39 0.55
C ILE A 416 10.45 -14.54 1.11
N LEU A 417 9.55 -14.09 0.24
CA LEU A 417 8.44 -13.24 0.59
C LEU A 417 7.21 -13.64 -0.23
N GLN A 418 6.07 -13.72 0.43
CA GLN A 418 4.77 -13.93 -0.19
C GLN A 418 3.83 -12.80 0.22
N GLY A 419 3.38 -11.98 -0.73
CA GLY A 419 2.37 -10.94 -0.53
C GLY A 419 0.99 -11.36 -1.01
N HIS A 420 -0.01 -10.49 -0.80
CA HIS A 420 -1.30 -10.56 -1.48
C HIS A 420 -1.19 -9.94 -2.88
N ALA A 421 -2.00 -10.41 -3.83
CA ALA A 421 -1.89 -10.03 -5.25
C ALA A 421 -2.98 -9.04 -5.72
N GLU A 422 -4.04 -8.86 -4.92
CA GLU A 422 -5.18 -7.99 -5.17
C GLU A 422 -5.59 -7.26 -3.89
N GLU A 423 -6.57 -6.37 -4.00
CA GLU A 423 -6.99 -5.50 -2.91
C GLU A 423 -7.28 -6.24 -1.61
N LEU A 424 -6.70 -5.73 -0.52
CA LEU A 424 -6.80 -6.30 0.81
C LEU A 424 -7.79 -5.49 1.65
N TRP A 425 -8.85 -6.11 2.15
CA TRP A 425 -9.93 -5.41 2.88
C TRP A 425 -10.21 -6.01 4.27
N ALA A 426 -10.05 -7.32 4.41
CA ALA A 426 -10.33 -8.02 5.65
C ALA A 426 -9.08 -8.15 6.51
N LEU A 427 -9.17 -7.71 7.77
CA LEU A 427 -8.15 -7.85 8.80
C LEU A 427 -8.83 -8.16 10.15
N CYS A 428 -8.37 -9.18 10.86
CA CYS A 428 -8.77 -9.43 12.23
C CYS A 428 -7.63 -10.05 13.04
N ALA A 429 -7.39 -9.52 14.24
CA ALA A 429 -6.43 -10.07 15.18
C ALA A 429 -7.01 -11.31 15.87
N HIS A 430 -6.17 -12.33 16.10
CA HIS A 430 -6.56 -13.48 16.89
C HIS A 430 -6.75 -13.04 18.36
N PRO A 431 -7.82 -13.47 19.04
CA PRO A 431 -8.16 -12.95 20.38
C PRO A 431 -7.15 -13.35 21.46
N LEU A 432 -6.44 -14.47 21.28
CA LEU A 432 -5.56 -15.06 22.31
C LEU A 432 -4.08 -15.20 21.90
N LEU A 433 -3.76 -15.04 20.62
CA LEU A 433 -2.43 -15.36 20.06
C LEU A 433 -1.91 -14.13 19.32
N ALA A 434 -0.59 -14.02 19.16
CA ALA A 434 0.03 -12.98 18.35
C ALA A 434 -0.10 -13.25 16.84
N GLN A 435 -1.30 -13.62 16.40
CA GLN A 435 -1.64 -14.01 15.03
C GLN A 435 -2.76 -13.14 14.49
N PHE A 436 -2.91 -13.08 13.17
CA PHE A 436 -3.98 -12.31 12.54
C PHE A 436 -4.36 -12.88 11.17
N LEU A 437 -5.62 -12.70 10.79
CA LEU A 437 -6.16 -13.07 9.49
C LEU A 437 -6.16 -11.87 8.55
N THR A 438 -5.85 -12.12 7.29
CA THR A 438 -5.99 -11.15 6.21
C THR A 438 -6.69 -11.79 5.01
N GLY A 439 -7.67 -11.11 4.43
CA GLY A 439 -8.44 -11.60 3.29
C GLY A 439 -8.47 -10.62 2.13
N SER A 440 -8.15 -11.12 0.93
CA SER A 440 -8.14 -10.36 -0.33
C SER A 440 -9.40 -10.59 -1.15
N ILE A 441 -9.71 -9.64 -2.03
CA ILE A 441 -10.78 -9.78 -3.02
C ILE A 441 -10.54 -10.92 -4.02
N ASP A 442 -9.28 -11.36 -4.20
CA ASP A 442 -8.96 -12.55 -5.02
C ASP A 442 -9.32 -13.88 -4.34
N GLY A 443 -9.84 -13.84 -3.11
CA GLY A 443 -10.22 -15.02 -2.33
C GLY A 443 -9.08 -15.62 -1.52
N THR A 444 -7.86 -15.10 -1.61
CA THR A 444 -6.74 -15.54 -0.78
C THR A 444 -6.98 -15.15 0.68
N LEU A 445 -7.06 -16.13 1.57
CA LEU A 445 -7.10 -15.97 3.02
C LEU A 445 -5.82 -16.50 3.64
N ARG A 446 -5.18 -15.69 4.48
CA ARG A 446 -3.93 -16.05 5.16
C ARG A 446 -4.00 -15.78 6.65
N LEU A 447 -3.53 -16.75 7.42
CA LEU A 447 -3.21 -16.60 8.84
C LEU A 447 -1.73 -16.32 8.97
N TRP A 448 -1.39 -15.24 9.67
CA TRP A 448 -0.02 -14.78 9.86
C TRP A 448 0.37 -14.92 11.32
N ASP A 449 1.61 -15.33 11.56
CA ASP A 449 2.24 -15.18 12.86
C ASP A 449 3.03 -13.87 12.90
N SER A 450 2.65 -13.00 13.84
CA SER A 450 3.26 -11.68 13.95
C SER A 450 4.68 -11.78 14.51
N LEU A 451 4.99 -12.76 15.36
CA LEU A 451 6.31 -12.87 15.98
C LEU A 451 7.35 -13.35 14.97
N SER A 452 7.08 -14.45 14.27
CA SER A 452 7.96 -15.01 13.23
C SER A 452 7.88 -14.31 11.88
N LYS A 453 6.91 -13.39 11.68
CA LYS A 453 6.68 -12.66 10.42
C LYS A 453 6.35 -13.57 9.23
N SER A 454 5.86 -14.77 9.50
CA SER A 454 5.60 -15.78 8.48
C SER A 454 4.12 -16.11 8.35
N ILE A 455 3.76 -16.70 7.21
CA ILE A 455 2.43 -17.27 6.99
C ILE A 455 2.35 -18.60 7.75
N VAL A 456 1.33 -18.78 8.58
CA VAL A 456 1.02 -20.06 9.24
C VAL A 456 0.35 -20.99 8.23
N TRP A 457 -0.67 -20.49 7.54
CA TRP A 457 -1.30 -21.17 6.42
C TRP A 457 -1.95 -20.18 5.46
N SER A 458 -2.18 -20.64 4.23
CA SER A 458 -2.94 -19.94 3.19
C SER A 458 -4.02 -20.87 2.65
N MET A 459 -5.18 -20.33 2.30
CA MET A 459 -6.23 -21.05 1.59
C MET A 459 -6.99 -20.14 0.63
N GLN A 460 -7.79 -20.75 -0.25
CA GLN A 460 -8.57 -20.07 -1.27
C GLN A 460 -10.07 -20.17 -0.95
N VAL A 461 -10.72 -19.02 -0.85
CA VAL A 461 -12.19 -18.87 -0.77
C VAL A 461 -12.71 -18.50 -2.16
N GLN A 462 -13.82 -19.10 -2.59
CA GLN A 462 -14.27 -19.02 -4.00
C GLN A 462 -14.71 -17.61 -4.43
N ASP A 463 -15.44 -16.89 -3.56
CA ASP A 463 -16.17 -15.68 -3.98
C ASP A 463 -15.48 -14.36 -3.60
N GLY A 464 -14.21 -14.42 -3.20
CA GLY A 464 -13.50 -13.27 -2.64
C GLY A 464 -13.93 -12.96 -1.20
N ILE A 465 -13.18 -12.07 -0.54
CA ILE A 465 -13.34 -11.80 0.89
C ILE A 465 -13.57 -10.31 1.12
N SER A 466 -14.67 -9.95 1.78
CA SER A 466 -14.99 -8.56 2.14
C SER A 466 -14.67 -8.25 3.60
N CYS A 467 -14.90 -9.20 4.51
CA CYS A 467 -14.67 -9.02 5.94
C CYS A 467 -14.38 -10.37 6.62
N VAL A 468 -13.75 -10.31 7.78
CA VAL A 468 -13.40 -11.47 8.60
C VAL A 468 -13.52 -11.11 10.08
N ASP A 469 -13.86 -12.08 10.91
CA ASP A 469 -13.82 -11.95 12.36
C ASP A 469 -13.55 -13.28 13.05
N PHE A 470 -12.79 -13.25 14.13
CA PHE A 470 -12.53 -14.42 14.96
C PHE A 470 -13.63 -14.60 16.00
N HIS A 471 -14.00 -15.85 16.26
CA HIS A 471 -14.75 -16.16 17.46
C HIS A 471 -13.88 -15.91 18.70
N PRO A 472 -14.42 -15.45 19.85
CA PRO A 472 -13.63 -15.13 21.05
C PRO A 472 -12.75 -16.28 21.57
N SER A 473 -13.12 -17.54 21.30
CA SER A 473 -12.31 -18.71 21.65
C SER A 473 -11.04 -18.87 20.79
N GLY A 474 -10.98 -18.23 19.61
CA GLY A 474 -9.91 -18.41 18.63
C GLY A 474 -9.98 -19.71 17.82
N ASN A 475 -10.89 -20.63 18.14
CA ASN A 475 -10.96 -21.93 17.47
C ASN A 475 -11.62 -21.87 16.10
N CYS A 476 -12.47 -20.88 15.85
CA CYS A 476 -13.12 -20.67 14.55
C CYS A 476 -13.15 -19.19 14.16
N PHE A 477 -13.38 -18.93 12.88
CA PHE A 477 -13.55 -17.59 12.34
C PHE A 477 -14.60 -17.59 11.24
N ALA A 478 -15.19 -16.43 11.00
CA ALA A 478 -16.18 -16.21 9.96
C ALA A 478 -15.63 -15.31 8.86
N VAL A 479 -15.97 -15.63 7.62
CA VAL A 479 -15.56 -14.93 6.40
C VAL A 479 -16.83 -14.47 5.69
N GLY A 480 -16.93 -13.17 5.39
CA GLY A 480 -18.00 -12.60 4.60
C GLY A 480 -17.57 -12.37 3.16
N THR A 481 -18.46 -12.64 2.21
CA THR A 481 -18.17 -12.52 0.78
C THR A 481 -18.91 -11.34 0.12
N PRO A 482 -18.37 -10.80 -0.99
CA PRO A 482 -19.05 -9.83 -1.84
C PRO A 482 -20.38 -10.31 -2.46
N ILE A 483 -20.64 -11.62 -2.50
CA ILE A 483 -21.88 -12.17 -3.10
C ILE A 483 -23.02 -12.34 -2.08
N GLY A 484 -22.77 -12.09 -0.80
CA GLY A 484 -23.76 -12.21 0.28
C GLY A 484 -23.78 -13.55 0.99
N SER A 485 -22.83 -14.43 0.70
CA SER A 485 -22.56 -15.61 1.52
C SER A 485 -21.60 -15.25 2.64
N TRP A 486 -21.69 -15.99 3.74
CA TRP A 486 -20.66 -16.01 4.77
C TRP A 486 -20.43 -17.44 5.25
N ILE A 487 -19.19 -17.73 5.60
CA ILE A 487 -18.71 -19.08 5.87
C ILE A 487 -17.96 -19.07 7.20
N VAL A 488 -18.26 -20.03 8.06
CA VAL A 488 -17.51 -20.25 9.31
C VAL A 488 -16.57 -21.42 9.11
N TYR A 489 -15.30 -21.23 9.46
CA TYR A 489 -14.25 -22.23 9.34
C TYR A 489 -13.67 -22.55 10.70
N ASP A 490 -13.19 -23.79 10.85
CA ASP A 490 -12.29 -24.15 11.94
C ASP A 490 -10.87 -23.64 11.66
N THR A 491 -10.22 -23.07 12.68
CA THR A 491 -8.92 -22.40 12.54
C THR A 491 -7.75 -23.36 12.31
N THR A 492 -7.89 -24.60 12.79
CA THR A 492 -6.83 -25.60 12.78
C THR A 492 -6.86 -26.43 11.50
N ASN A 493 -8.02 -27.03 11.17
CA ASN A 493 -8.14 -27.91 10.01
C ASN A 493 -8.55 -27.15 8.72
N ARG A 494 -9.09 -25.94 8.84
CA ARG A 494 -9.58 -25.07 7.74
C ARG A 494 -10.78 -25.64 7.00
N GLU A 495 -11.52 -26.54 7.63
CA GLU A 495 -12.77 -27.07 7.10
C GLU A 495 -13.90 -26.07 7.33
N ALA A 496 -14.80 -25.96 6.34
CA ALA A 496 -16.00 -25.14 6.47
C ALA A 496 -16.98 -25.85 7.41
N LEU A 497 -17.22 -25.25 8.57
CA LEU A 497 -18.19 -25.71 9.57
C LEU A 497 -19.63 -25.42 9.12
N ASN A 498 -19.85 -24.24 8.54
CA ASN A 498 -21.15 -23.85 8.02
C ASN A 498 -21.03 -22.77 6.94
N THR A 499 -21.97 -22.77 5.99
CA THR A 499 -22.09 -21.77 4.92
C THR A 499 -23.52 -21.28 4.88
N ILE A 500 -23.71 -19.97 5.07
CA ILE A 500 -25.02 -19.34 5.07
C ILE A 500 -25.05 -18.28 3.96
N ALA A 501 -26.08 -18.32 3.14
CA ALA A 501 -26.28 -17.38 2.05
C ALA A 501 -27.44 -16.45 2.38
N GLU A 502 -27.16 -15.14 2.47
CA GLU A 502 -28.20 -14.13 2.46
C GLU A 502 -28.64 -13.83 1.02
N PRO A 503 -29.86 -13.32 0.80
CA PRO A 503 -30.33 -12.91 -0.52
C PRO A 503 -29.39 -11.89 -1.20
N SER A 504 -28.55 -12.40 -2.09
CA SER A 504 -27.76 -11.76 -3.16
C SER A 504 -27.04 -10.43 -2.90
N LYS A 505 -26.65 -10.07 -1.68
CA LYS A 505 -26.02 -8.77 -1.42
C LYS A 505 -24.79 -8.86 -0.53
N ALA A 506 -23.73 -8.17 -0.96
CA ALA A 506 -22.41 -8.18 -0.33
C ALA A 506 -22.48 -8.01 1.19
N ILE A 507 -21.80 -8.90 1.91
CA ILE A 507 -21.59 -8.75 3.34
C ILE A 507 -20.66 -7.55 3.56
N SER A 508 -21.12 -6.55 4.31
CA SER A 508 -20.33 -5.36 4.60
C SER A 508 -19.47 -5.54 5.85
N THR A 509 -20.01 -6.18 6.89
CA THR A 509 -19.29 -6.45 8.12
C THR A 509 -19.98 -7.58 8.90
N LEU A 510 -19.18 -8.35 9.64
CA LEU A 510 -19.65 -9.41 10.52
C LEU A 510 -18.88 -9.36 11.84
N ARG A 511 -19.54 -9.67 12.96
CA ARG A 511 -18.93 -9.63 14.29
C ARG A 511 -19.49 -10.70 15.21
N PHE A 512 -18.60 -11.51 15.80
CA PHE A 512 -18.98 -12.37 16.91
C PHE A 512 -19.25 -11.52 18.17
N SER A 513 -20.23 -11.97 18.93
CA SER A 513 -20.50 -11.47 20.29
C SER A 513 -19.34 -11.85 21.23
N PRO A 514 -19.01 -11.01 22.24
CA PRO A 514 -17.93 -11.29 23.19
C PRO A 514 -18.10 -12.59 23.98
N ASP A 515 -19.33 -13.03 24.23
CA ASP A 515 -19.64 -14.32 24.88
C ASP A 515 -19.63 -15.52 23.90
N GLY A 516 -19.46 -15.27 22.60
CA GLY A 516 -19.33 -16.29 21.56
C GLY A 516 -20.64 -16.97 21.16
N LYS A 517 -21.79 -16.58 21.73
CA LYS A 517 -23.08 -17.27 21.51
C LYS A 517 -23.82 -16.78 20.28
N SER A 518 -23.41 -15.66 19.72
CA SER A 518 -24.08 -15.07 18.55
C SER A 518 -23.10 -14.38 17.60
N ILE A 519 -23.52 -14.23 16.34
CA ILE A 519 -22.82 -13.47 15.31
C ILE A 519 -23.78 -12.48 14.64
N ALA A 520 -23.37 -11.22 14.58
CA ALA A 520 -24.07 -10.16 13.85
C ALA A 520 -23.52 -10.08 12.42
N VAL A 521 -24.40 -10.08 11.42
CA VAL A 521 -24.05 -10.07 9.99
C VAL A 521 -24.80 -8.93 9.31
N ALA A 522 -24.06 -7.94 8.82
CA ALA A 522 -24.60 -6.82 8.06
C ALA A 522 -24.29 -6.96 6.57
N THR A 523 -25.26 -6.59 5.75
CA THR A 523 -25.13 -6.57 4.29
C THR A 523 -25.07 -5.13 3.78
N LYS A 524 -24.82 -4.93 2.49
CA LYS A 524 -24.99 -3.63 1.83
C LYS A 524 -26.48 -3.26 1.62
N GLU A 525 -27.27 -3.42 2.68
CA GLU A 525 -28.68 -3.06 2.80
C GLU A 525 -28.94 -2.27 4.09
N SER A 526 -30.17 -1.78 4.20
CA SER A 526 -30.78 -1.24 5.42
C SER A 526 -31.18 -2.31 6.46
N HIS A 527 -30.55 -3.49 6.43
CA HIS A 527 -30.83 -4.61 7.35
C HIS A 527 -29.53 -5.28 7.83
N PHE A 528 -29.53 -5.74 9.08
CA PHE A 528 -28.55 -6.70 9.57
C PHE A 528 -29.24 -7.78 10.41
N TYR A 529 -28.61 -8.95 10.50
CA TYR A 529 -29.15 -10.13 11.14
C TYR A 529 -28.31 -10.54 12.33
N LEU A 530 -28.95 -11.05 13.37
CA LEU A 530 -28.29 -11.73 14.46
C LEU A 530 -28.57 -13.22 14.37
N TYR A 531 -27.51 -14.02 14.45
CA TYR A 531 -27.57 -15.47 14.44
C TYR A 531 -27.11 -16.01 15.78
N ALA A 532 -27.95 -16.81 16.43
CA ALA A 532 -27.56 -17.63 17.57
C ALA A 532 -26.78 -18.85 17.09
N ILE A 533 -25.69 -19.16 17.78
CA ILE A 533 -24.73 -20.21 17.42
C ILE A 533 -24.97 -21.42 18.31
N SER A 534 -25.06 -22.60 17.71
CA SER A 534 -25.09 -23.88 18.43
C SER A 534 -23.74 -24.18 19.10
N GLU A 535 -23.74 -24.93 20.22
CA GLU A 535 -22.51 -25.23 20.97
C GLU A 535 -21.42 -25.93 20.14
N ASN A 536 -21.81 -26.67 19.10
CA ASN A 536 -20.94 -27.40 18.18
C ASN A 536 -20.73 -26.70 16.83
N PHE A 537 -21.22 -25.47 16.65
CA PHE A 537 -21.15 -24.71 15.39
C PHE A 537 -21.83 -25.38 14.19
N GLU A 538 -22.65 -26.41 14.39
CA GLU A 538 -23.31 -27.14 13.30
C GLU A 538 -24.46 -26.36 12.67
N TYR A 539 -25.18 -25.56 13.45
CA TYR A 539 -26.30 -24.76 12.98
C TYR A 539 -26.32 -23.35 13.58
N TYR A 540 -26.87 -22.43 12.79
CA TYR A 540 -27.01 -21.01 13.11
C TYR A 540 -28.46 -20.62 12.91
N ILE A 541 -29.09 -20.05 13.93
CA ILE A 541 -30.51 -19.70 13.89
C ILE A 541 -30.63 -18.18 13.87
N LYS A 542 -31.28 -17.63 12.85
CA LYS A 542 -31.59 -16.20 12.78
C LYS A 542 -32.51 -15.85 13.97
N SER A 543 -31.96 -15.17 14.96
CA SER A 543 -32.64 -14.84 16.22
C SER A 543 -33.30 -13.46 16.19
N ALA A 544 -32.73 -12.51 15.44
CA ALA A 544 -33.27 -11.18 15.27
C ALA A 544 -32.89 -10.57 13.91
N GLU A 545 -33.74 -9.64 13.46
CA GLU A 545 -33.52 -8.80 12.29
C GLU A 545 -33.67 -7.35 12.71
N PHE A 546 -32.72 -6.51 12.28
CA PHE A 546 -32.66 -5.11 12.64
C PHE A 546 -32.78 -4.28 11.36
N SER A 547 -33.68 -3.31 11.37
CA SER A 547 -34.02 -2.46 10.24
C SER A 547 -34.26 -1.01 10.68
N GLY A 548 -34.45 -0.09 9.74
CA GLY A 548 -34.74 1.32 10.03
C GLY A 548 -33.53 2.25 10.01
N PHE A 549 -32.44 1.83 9.37
CA PHE A 549 -31.27 2.67 9.07
C PHE A 549 -31.04 2.74 7.56
N THR A 550 -30.41 3.81 7.07
CA THR A 550 -30.03 3.94 5.66
C THR A 550 -28.65 4.58 5.50
N PRO A 551 -27.88 4.27 4.45
CA PRO A 551 -28.15 3.28 3.41
C PRO A 551 -27.72 1.85 3.80
N TYR A 552 -26.56 1.65 4.41
CA TYR A 552 -26.11 0.34 4.94
C TYR A 552 -25.06 0.51 6.04
N ILE A 553 -24.86 -0.54 6.85
CA ILE A 553 -23.89 -0.56 7.96
C ILE A 553 -22.48 -0.83 7.44
N THR A 554 -21.50 -0.06 7.93
CA THR A 554 -20.07 -0.23 7.63
C THR A 554 -19.30 -0.82 8.80
N THR A 555 -19.67 -0.49 10.04
CA THR A 555 -18.98 -0.95 11.25
C THR A 555 -19.96 -1.26 12.37
N MET A 556 -19.58 -2.22 13.22
CA MET A 556 -20.34 -2.64 14.41
C MET A 556 -19.37 -2.86 15.58
N ASP A 557 -19.82 -2.52 16.79
CA ASP A 557 -19.17 -2.88 18.05
C ASP A 557 -20.19 -3.47 19.01
N TRP A 558 -19.79 -4.51 19.73
CA TRP A 558 -20.57 -5.14 20.79
C TRP A 558 -20.27 -4.51 22.16
N SER A 559 -21.27 -4.45 23.04
CA SER A 559 -21.01 -4.23 24.46
C SER A 559 -20.33 -5.45 25.08
N THR A 560 -19.57 -5.23 26.15
CA THR A 560 -18.81 -6.29 26.85
C THR A 560 -19.69 -7.41 27.41
N ASP A 561 -20.95 -7.11 27.69
CA ASP A 561 -21.97 -8.04 28.18
C ASP A 561 -22.80 -8.72 27.08
N SER A 562 -22.50 -8.47 25.79
CA SER A 562 -23.26 -8.97 24.63
C SER A 562 -24.74 -8.51 24.55
N VAL A 563 -25.16 -7.50 25.32
CA VAL A 563 -26.58 -7.04 25.35
C VAL A 563 -26.87 -5.98 24.29
N LEU A 564 -25.87 -5.19 23.90
CA LEU A 564 -26.02 -4.07 22.98
C LEU A 564 -25.07 -4.20 21.79
N ILE A 565 -25.54 -3.72 20.63
CA ILE A 565 -24.71 -3.50 19.44
C ILE A 565 -24.85 -2.05 19.04
N ARG A 566 -23.74 -1.34 18.88
CA ARG A 566 -23.72 -0.06 18.18
C ARG A 566 -23.28 -0.27 16.74
N THR A 567 -23.90 0.47 15.83
CA THR A 567 -23.62 0.40 14.39
C THR A 567 -23.40 1.79 13.83
N ASN A 568 -22.55 1.90 12.81
CA ASN A 568 -22.45 3.10 11.98
C ASN A 568 -22.83 2.79 10.54
N THR A 569 -23.60 3.69 9.93
CA THR A 569 -23.91 3.64 8.50
C THR A 569 -22.79 4.25 7.66
N SER A 570 -22.82 4.03 6.34
CA SER A 570 -21.89 4.71 5.41
C SER A 570 -22.05 6.23 5.39
N GLU A 571 -23.15 6.76 5.93
CA GLU A 571 -23.41 8.20 6.07
C GLU A 571 -23.15 8.71 7.49
N PHE A 572 -22.36 7.96 8.30
CA PHE A 572 -21.92 8.35 9.63
C PHE A 572 -23.06 8.50 10.65
N GLU A 573 -24.19 7.80 10.45
CA GLU A 573 -25.27 7.75 11.43
C GLU A 573 -25.03 6.62 12.44
N GLN A 574 -25.16 6.94 13.74
CA GLN A 574 -25.04 5.95 14.80
C GLN A 574 -26.41 5.42 15.23
N HIS A 575 -26.52 4.10 15.33
CA HIS A 575 -27.67 3.43 15.93
C HIS A 575 -27.18 2.47 17.02
N ILE A 576 -27.94 2.33 18.11
CA ILE A 576 -27.62 1.41 19.20
C ILE A 576 -28.84 0.53 19.45
N TRP A 577 -28.64 -0.77 19.38
CA TRP A 577 -29.69 -1.78 19.38
C TRP A 577 -29.56 -2.69 20.59
N ASN A 578 -30.70 -3.13 21.12
CA ASN A 578 -30.76 -4.20 22.11
C ASN A 578 -30.88 -5.54 21.39
N THR A 579 -29.96 -6.46 21.71
CA THR A 579 -29.81 -7.74 21.00
C THR A 579 -30.93 -8.72 21.31
N THR A 580 -31.59 -8.56 22.46
CA THR A 580 -32.70 -9.41 22.89
C THR A 580 -34.03 -8.97 22.30
N THR A 581 -34.27 -7.65 22.22
CA THR A 581 -35.56 -7.12 21.76
C THR A 581 -35.59 -6.83 20.26
N GLY A 582 -34.44 -6.69 19.60
CA GLY A 582 -34.38 -6.26 18.21
C GLY A 582 -34.66 -4.77 17.99
N ALA A 583 -34.91 -4.01 19.07
CA ALA A 583 -35.29 -2.60 19.02
C ALA A 583 -34.12 -1.66 19.36
N LEU A 584 -34.28 -0.37 19.09
CA LEU A 584 -33.35 0.66 19.54
C LEU A 584 -33.27 0.66 21.08
N ALA A 585 -32.04 0.75 21.59
CA ALA A 585 -31.76 0.69 23.02
C ALA A 585 -32.23 1.95 23.75
N GLU A 586 -32.71 1.78 24.98
CA GLU A 586 -33.05 2.89 25.85
C GLU A 586 -31.79 3.66 26.29
N THR A 587 -31.92 4.99 26.47
CA THR A 587 -30.81 5.86 26.89
C THR A 587 -30.17 5.44 28.21
N SER A 588 -30.94 4.86 29.14
CA SER A 588 -30.44 4.32 30.41
C SER A 588 -29.39 3.22 30.20
N LEU A 589 -29.67 2.27 29.32
CA LEU A 589 -28.77 1.18 28.96
C LEU A 589 -27.54 1.71 28.21
N ILE A 590 -27.76 2.62 27.25
CA ILE A 590 -26.66 3.24 26.48
C ILE A 590 -25.65 3.93 27.40
N ARG A 591 -26.12 4.64 28.44
CA ARG A 591 -25.25 5.32 29.41
C ARG A 591 -24.47 4.36 30.31
N ALA A 592 -25.01 3.17 30.58
CA ALA A 592 -24.36 2.16 31.41
C ALA A 592 -23.44 1.23 30.61
N ALA A 593 -23.52 1.27 29.27
CA ALA A 593 -22.81 0.36 28.41
C ALA A 593 -21.28 0.55 28.46
N GLU A 594 -20.56 -0.57 28.50
CA GLU A 594 -19.14 -0.64 28.22
C GLU A 594 -18.93 -1.39 26.90
N TRP A 595 -18.08 -0.86 26.02
CA TRP A 595 -17.88 -1.41 24.68
C TRP A 595 -16.65 -2.32 24.62
N SER A 596 -16.83 -3.51 24.03
CA SER A 596 -15.76 -4.50 23.84
C SER A 596 -14.71 -3.99 22.84
N THR A 597 -15.17 -3.39 21.74
CA THR A 597 -14.34 -2.80 20.69
C THR A 597 -14.70 -1.33 20.45
N SER A 598 -13.81 -0.56 19.81
CA SER A 598 -14.06 0.84 19.43
C SER A 598 -13.78 1.12 17.96
N ARG A 599 -14.44 0.35 17.08
CA ARG A 599 -14.33 0.45 15.61
C ARG A 599 -15.36 1.37 14.97
N CYS A 600 -16.44 1.71 15.68
CA CYS A 600 -17.38 2.73 15.21
C CYS A 600 -16.74 4.13 15.25
N MET A 601 -16.61 4.74 14.07
CA MET A 601 -16.08 6.10 13.87
C MET A 601 -16.94 7.15 14.57
N VAL A 602 -18.26 6.96 14.54
CA VAL A 602 -19.23 7.80 15.24
C VAL A 602 -19.66 7.08 16.51
N SER A 603 -19.01 7.48 17.59
CA SER A 603 -19.25 7.03 18.96
C SER A 603 -18.82 8.13 19.93
N PHE A 604 -19.22 8.04 21.19
CA PHE A 604 -18.85 9.04 22.21
C PHE A 604 -17.33 9.25 22.29
N GLU A 605 -16.56 8.15 22.17
CA GLU A 605 -15.11 8.15 22.35
C GLU A 605 -14.35 8.65 21.11
N ASN A 606 -14.96 8.54 19.92
CA ASN A 606 -14.32 8.80 18.63
C ASN A 606 -14.94 10.01 17.88
N GLY A 607 -16.11 10.50 18.30
CA GLY A 607 -16.89 11.49 17.56
C GLY A 607 -16.17 12.81 17.31
N CYS A 608 -15.34 13.26 18.24
CA CYS A 608 -14.52 14.45 18.04
C CYS A 608 -13.43 14.22 16.99
N ILE A 609 -12.82 13.03 16.92
CA ILE A 609 -11.86 12.68 15.86
C ILE A 609 -12.57 12.79 14.51
N THR A 610 -13.72 12.12 14.37
CA THR A 610 -14.49 12.07 13.11
C THR A 610 -14.99 13.44 12.66
N GLN A 611 -15.27 14.37 13.58
CA GLN A 611 -15.56 15.76 13.24
C GLN A 611 -14.33 16.48 12.65
N THR A 612 -13.14 16.22 13.20
CA THR A 612 -11.92 16.94 12.83
C THR A 612 -11.17 16.35 11.64
N LEU A 613 -11.36 15.07 11.37
CA LEU A 613 -10.52 14.30 10.46
C LEU A 613 -11.38 13.73 9.33
N PRO A 614 -11.31 14.29 8.11
CA PRO A 614 -11.92 13.69 6.94
C PRO A 614 -11.15 12.43 6.52
N GLY A 615 -11.79 11.58 5.72
CA GLY A 615 -11.12 10.45 5.07
C GLY A 615 -10.78 9.27 5.99
N ILE A 616 -11.41 9.14 7.16
CA ILE A 616 -11.20 8.00 8.06
C ILE A 616 -11.67 6.70 7.37
N MET A 617 -10.77 5.73 7.30
CA MET A 617 -11.02 4.40 6.72
C MET A 617 -11.27 3.34 7.79
N ALA A 618 -10.51 3.39 8.89
CA ALA A 618 -10.66 2.49 10.01
C ALA A 618 -10.20 3.16 11.30
N ILE A 619 -10.77 2.74 12.43
CA ILE A 619 -10.41 3.19 13.77
C ILE A 619 -10.37 1.99 14.70
N GLU A 620 -9.40 1.93 15.60
CA GLU A 620 -9.33 0.86 16.59
C GLU A 620 -8.69 1.33 17.90
N ARG A 621 -9.25 0.88 19.02
CA ARG A 621 -8.74 1.15 20.37
C ARG A 621 -7.63 0.15 20.72
N SER A 622 -6.57 0.62 21.36
CA SER A 622 -5.50 -0.26 21.87
C SER A 622 -6.02 -1.21 22.98
N PRO A 623 -5.42 -2.40 23.16
CA PRO A 623 -5.91 -3.38 24.13
C PRO A 623 -5.91 -2.88 25.59
N ASP A 624 -4.97 -2.00 25.93
CA ASP A 624 -4.86 -1.34 27.23
C ASP A 624 -5.81 -0.13 27.41
N SER A 625 -6.59 0.19 26.39
CA SER A 625 -7.47 1.37 26.33
C SER A 625 -6.77 2.71 26.58
N ALA A 626 -5.46 2.81 26.34
CA ALA A 626 -4.69 4.05 26.51
C ALA A 626 -4.71 4.93 25.25
N SER A 627 -4.86 4.32 24.07
CA SER A 627 -4.77 5.02 22.79
C SER A 627 -5.78 4.50 21.76
N VAL A 628 -5.94 5.26 20.68
CA VAL A 628 -6.72 4.88 19.52
C VAL A 628 -5.93 5.19 18.24
N ALA A 629 -5.87 4.21 17.35
CA ALA A 629 -5.26 4.34 16.03
C ALA A 629 -6.34 4.63 14.99
N VAL A 630 -6.04 5.53 14.05
CA VAL A 630 -6.98 6.02 13.03
C VAL A 630 -6.29 5.97 11.67
N ALA A 631 -6.76 5.09 10.81
CA ALA A 631 -6.27 4.95 9.44
C ALA A 631 -7.01 5.91 8.51
N ILE A 632 -6.26 6.60 7.64
CA ILE A 632 -6.77 7.65 6.76
C ILE A 632 -6.59 7.23 5.30
N ASP A 633 -7.49 7.67 4.42
CA ASP A 633 -7.48 7.43 2.97
C ASP A 633 -6.22 7.97 2.26
N ASN A 634 -5.46 8.85 2.90
CA ASN A 634 -4.19 9.36 2.42
C ASN A 634 -2.99 8.45 2.80
N GLY A 635 -3.19 7.25 3.35
CA GLY A 635 -2.07 6.36 3.67
C GLY A 635 -1.35 6.67 4.99
N ALA A 636 -1.90 7.58 5.80
CA ALA A 636 -1.39 7.90 7.13
C ALA A 636 -2.18 7.18 8.23
N ILE A 637 -1.51 6.93 9.36
CA ILE A 637 -2.15 6.46 10.59
C ILE A 637 -1.88 7.47 11.69
N ARG A 638 -2.95 7.94 12.35
CA ARG A 638 -2.87 8.85 13.50
C ARG A 638 -3.14 8.13 14.80
N PHE A 639 -2.48 8.56 15.87
CA PHE A 639 -2.65 8.04 17.22
C PHE A 639 -3.09 9.14 18.16
N TYR A 640 -4.18 8.90 18.87
CA TYR A 640 -4.74 9.80 19.88
C TYR A 640 -4.79 9.09 21.24
N GLN A 641 -4.83 9.87 22.33
CA GLN A 641 -5.14 9.33 23.65
C GLN A 641 -6.62 8.91 23.70
N TYR A 642 -6.90 7.76 24.30
CA TYR A 642 -8.27 7.25 24.43
C TYR A 642 -8.83 7.49 25.85
N PRO A 643 -10.10 7.90 26.00
CA PRO A 643 -11.05 8.32 24.94
C PRO A 643 -10.75 9.74 24.42
N THR A 644 -10.98 9.97 23.13
CA THR A 644 -10.71 11.27 22.48
C THR A 644 -11.97 12.13 22.41
N THR A 645 -12.31 12.77 23.53
CA THR A 645 -13.55 13.55 23.68
C THR A 645 -13.39 15.04 23.35
N THR A 646 -12.40 15.43 22.53
CA THR A 646 -12.14 16.84 22.17
C THR A 646 -11.63 16.97 20.75
N VAL A 647 -12.02 18.06 20.08
CA VAL A 647 -11.54 18.43 18.73
C VAL A 647 -10.15 19.08 18.74
N THR A 648 -9.58 19.31 19.92
CA THR A 648 -8.24 19.92 20.07
C THR A 648 -7.17 18.90 20.45
N ALA A 649 -7.50 17.60 20.43
CA ALA A 649 -6.56 16.54 20.76
C ALA A 649 -5.39 16.52 19.78
N MET A 650 -4.18 16.52 20.33
CA MET A 650 -2.96 16.32 19.56
C MET A 650 -2.79 14.83 19.21
N TYR A 651 -1.99 14.57 18.18
CA TYR A 651 -1.79 13.23 17.65
C TYR A 651 -0.34 12.98 17.24
N GLY A 652 0.07 11.71 17.33
CA GLY A 652 1.20 11.18 16.57
C GLY A 652 0.74 10.74 15.19
N GLU A 653 1.60 10.85 14.17
CA GLU A 653 1.27 10.44 12.80
C GLU A 653 2.43 9.68 12.18
N ILE A 654 2.12 8.58 11.51
CA ILE A 654 3.07 7.73 10.79
C ILE A 654 2.61 7.52 9.36
N PHE A 655 3.57 7.25 8.48
CA PHE A 655 3.36 7.07 7.04
C PHE A 655 4.03 5.80 6.54
N GLY A 656 3.51 5.24 5.46
CA GLY A 656 4.21 4.20 4.72
C GLY A 656 3.37 3.50 3.65
N HIS A 657 2.08 3.28 3.90
CA HIS A 657 1.18 2.77 2.88
C HIS A 657 1.03 3.74 1.70
N SER A 658 0.64 3.20 0.55
CA SER A 658 0.02 4.03 -0.48
C SER A 658 -1.32 4.60 0.02
N PRO A 659 -1.94 5.57 -0.69
CA PRO A 659 -3.30 5.98 -0.36
C PRO A 659 -4.25 4.79 -0.23
N PHE A 660 -5.22 4.92 0.68
CA PHE A 660 -6.23 3.96 1.10
C PHE A 660 -5.67 2.80 1.95
N ILE A 661 -5.47 3.08 3.25
CA ILE A 661 -5.35 2.02 4.25
C ILE A 661 -6.74 1.39 4.42
N ALA A 662 -6.86 0.10 4.18
CA ALA A 662 -8.15 -0.57 4.25
C ALA A 662 -8.59 -0.81 5.69
N ASN A 663 -7.66 -1.22 6.55
CA ASN A 663 -7.98 -1.60 7.92
C ASN A 663 -6.73 -1.61 8.82
N ILE A 664 -6.98 -1.63 10.13
CA ILE A 664 -5.98 -1.73 11.20
C ILE A 664 -6.47 -2.70 12.27
N ALA A 665 -5.53 -3.35 12.97
CA ALA A 665 -5.85 -4.23 14.09
C ALA A 665 -4.71 -4.25 15.11
N PHE A 666 -5.05 -4.14 16.39
CA PHE A 666 -4.09 -4.28 17.47
C PHE A 666 -3.85 -5.75 17.84
N LEU A 667 -2.57 -6.06 18.04
CA LEU A 667 -2.07 -7.21 18.77
C LEU A 667 -1.46 -6.71 20.09
N PRO A 668 -1.18 -7.60 21.07
CA PRO A 668 -0.71 -7.18 22.39
C PRO A 668 0.51 -6.21 22.40
N SER A 669 1.42 -6.33 21.44
CA SER A 669 2.63 -5.50 21.35
C SER A 669 2.83 -4.82 19.99
N ARG A 670 1.83 -4.89 19.10
CA ARG A 670 1.95 -4.37 17.73
C ARG A 670 0.62 -3.85 17.21
N LEU A 671 0.68 -2.87 16.33
CA LEU A 671 -0.41 -2.56 15.41
C LEU A 671 -0.11 -3.22 14.06
N ILE A 672 -1.13 -3.84 13.47
CA ILE A 672 -1.10 -4.31 12.08
C ILE A 672 -1.93 -3.33 11.26
N SER A 673 -1.41 -2.90 10.11
CA SER A 673 -2.18 -2.16 9.11
C SER A 673 -2.10 -2.86 7.75
N ILE A 674 -3.19 -2.76 7.00
CA ILE A 674 -3.27 -3.30 5.64
C ILE A 674 -3.59 -2.19 4.65
N GLY A 675 -2.81 -2.10 3.58
CA GLY A 675 -3.10 -1.18 2.49
C GLY A 675 -4.00 -1.86 1.47
N ALA A 676 -5.01 -1.12 1.00
CA ALA A 676 -5.97 -1.66 0.04
C ALA A 676 -5.26 -2.01 -1.27
N LYS A 677 -4.71 -1.01 -1.95
CA LYS A 677 -4.15 -1.18 -3.31
C LYS A 677 -2.69 -1.59 -3.34
N ASP A 678 -1.87 -1.17 -2.36
CA ASP A 678 -0.49 -1.67 -2.27
C ASP A 678 -0.43 -3.15 -1.85
N SER A 679 -1.56 -3.72 -1.39
CA SER A 679 -1.69 -5.13 -0.98
C SER A 679 -0.66 -5.55 0.08
N ALA A 680 -0.14 -4.58 0.84
CA ALA A 680 0.92 -4.79 1.80
C ALA A 680 0.37 -4.81 3.23
N ILE A 681 1.06 -5.53 4.10
CA ILE A 681 0.76 -5.63 5.53
C ILE A 681 1.94 -5.05 6.29
N PHE A 682 1.70 -4.02 7.10
CA PHE A 682 2.72 -3.34 7.87
C PHE A 682 2.55 -3.70 9.35
N HIS A 683 3.65 -4.04 9.99
CA HIS A 683 3.73 -4.35 11.41
C HIS A 683 4.41 -3.19 12.11
N TRP A 684 3.68 -2.54 13.01
CA TRP A 684 4.19 -1.43 13.81
C TRP A 684 4.37 -1.89 15.24
N ARG A 685 5.58 -1.81 15.77
CA ARG A 685 5.86 -2.05 17.18
C ARG A 685 5.38 -0.84 17.99
N LEU A 686 4.57 -1.09 19.02
CA LEU A 686 4.06 -0.06 19.92
C LEU A 686 5.15 0.45 20.86
#